data_AF-A0A0G4F8W2-F1
#
_entry.id   AF-A0A0G4F8W2-F1
#
_cell.length_a   1.000
_cell.length_b   1.000
_cell.length_c   1.000
_cell.angle_alpha   90.00
_cell.angle_beta   90.00
_cell.angle_gamma   90.00
#
_symmetry.space_group_name_H-M   'P 1'
#
loop_
_entity.id
_entity.type
_entity.pdbx_description
1 polymer ?
#
loop_
_entity_poly.entity_id
_entity_poly.type
_entity_poly.pdbx_seq_one_letter_code
_entity_poly.pdbx_strand_id
1 'polypeptide(L)'
;MMASLPRLVLYALVAALSVSQIRAQVDGCPAASEGEKYLPLSAETVVFGYFSKNEPPRLFINSGDEVTVEMGTHTACDDYDMMIAGDEGLESVYDWDSSVKAVSQRGATGEGDGVHILTGPIYVCGAEAGDIIKVEILDLEPRANPAGEIYGSNQAAWWGYQFRAPTADGGMFKAGEFIETPGVNDEFVTVWKIEEGEDGYYASPEYMYEWPTLVDPDGVERDYLSYPGTCVPHTYEGASDVVASRGWNVTSGSLNYTFDLTDVSVPLDIHIGCMGLAPSEVDVVNSIPPMGSNGGNIDSIHIGQGTTMYYKARVPGGLLSMGDAHAAQGDGEVSGTAIEISVTGRFRITVIQQNSEEHELWMANLAFPLGETPTHYVVHGLAVPEYLSELDDPDEIFSVGADVDAAMKTATAQTRDFIVDKFGVAPNEALTAISIAGDFAVTQVVDGNWGVHTMVPKAIFPPYEGLKGWSVPELPELTDFVESTSGCPAPEGPKIIRASPETVHWGYYHKDIPPVLYVNPGDEVVIETITLNGGDDWDRISMGDAATEAIYWWNQTDMPVSKRGARCENVPSTEGDRTPTCEGAHIMTGPVFICGVEPNDTVKVDILDLVPRLNPGQDNRTFGSVVLGNWGYQYRLPKRDGSDWCMGDAFRGRTGCGYSDEFASTWEAYQENGTWIASPLYYYNIANIIDPQGHDDFLGYTHISGLIFPHTYPNSSGAAQDMGWSVMEETPIEYQLDPFPFKVPLNPHIGNLGLASAIDDEITSIPAMGYLGHNLDQKRTAPGTTVYLKAEVEGGLFSAGDAHSTQGDSELTGTAIEHSLTARLRIDVIKDGEKPPELANTDTVIFEKPDEWVISGFTYDNYIYTLGDSPLDAQRKIFNLPGDHLNMAMNNTYINTRDFMMDKWNLTESEAINIMSCAVHFGVTQVVDHNMGMHGRIPKAIFGDGERRSRRLKRKQPARSVPGRTSLRKRS
;
A
#
# COMPACT_ATOMS: atom_id res chain seq x y z
N MET A 1 34.53 58.14 30.24
CA MET A 1 34.22 58.58 28.87
C MET A 1 34.89 57.61 27.91
N MET A 2 34.14 56.66 27.37
CA MET A 2 34.24 56.16 26.00
C MET A 2 33.01 55.30 25.75
N ALA A 3 32.29 55.66 24.69
CA ALA A 3 30.89 55.35 24.47
C ALA A 3 30.73 54.10 23.61
N SER A 4 29.68 53.37 23.95
CA SER A 4 28.99 52.36 23.15
C SER A 4 28.42 52.96 21.86
N LEU A 5 28.60 52.28 20.73
CA LEU A 5 27.76 52.35 19.52
C LEU A 5 27.41 50.92 19.07
N PRO A 6 26.23 50.71 18.44
CA PRO A 6 25.34 49.64 18.89
C PRO A 6 25.03 48.56 17.82
N ARG A 7 24.55 47.40 18.31
CA ARG A 7 23.93 46.29 17.57
C ARG A 7 22.86 46.69 16.53
N LEU A 8 22.36 47.93 16.54
CA LEU A 8 21.35 48.44 15.59
C LEU A 8 21.85 48.53 14.12
N VAL A 9 23.15 48.76 13.90
CA VAL A 9 23.69 48.91 12.53
C VAL A 9 23.79 47.56 11.81
N LEU A 10 24.00 46.47 12.55
CA LEU A 10 24.05 45.11 12.00
C LEU A 10 22.65 44.62 11.59
N TYR A 11 21.62 44.87 12.41
CA TYR A 11 20.23 44.56 12.04
C TYR A 11 19.73 45.38 10.85
N ALA A 12 20.13 46.66 10.74
CA ALA A 12 19.77 47.50 9.59
C ALA A 12 20.47 47.08 8.29
N LEU A 13 21.70 46.56 8.36
CA LEU A 13 22.42 46.03 7.21
C LEU A 13 21.85 44.68 6.74
N VAL A 14 21.51 43.78 7.67
CA VAL A 14 20.85 42.50 7.34
C VAL A 14 19.44 42.73 6.78
N ALA A 15 18.67 43.64 7.37
CA ALA A 15 17.35 44.01 6.84
C ALA A 15 17.43 44.76 5.50
N ALA A 16 18.47 45.57 5.26
CA ALA A 16 18.66 46.23 3.96
C ALA A 16 19.10 45.25 2.88
N LEU A 17 19.91 44.24 3.22
CA LEU A 17 20.31 43.16 2.33
C LEU A 17 19.11 42.27 1.96
N SER A 18 18.29 41.86 2.93
CA SER A 18 17.08 41.07 2.68
C SER A 18 16.05 41.84 1.83
N VAL A 19 15.83 43.12 2.13
CA VAL A 19 14.94 43.99 1.32
C VAL A 19 15.50 44.19 -0.09
N SER A 20 16.82 44.23 -0.29
CA SER A 20 17.43 44.34 -1.63
C SER A 20 17.32 43.05 -2.45
N GLN A 21 17.46 41.87 -1.82
CA GLN A 21 17.29 40.57 -2.46
C GLN A 21 15.84 40.32 -2.85
N ILE A 22 14.89 40.59 -1.95
CA ILE A 22 13.45 40.49 -2.24
C ILE A 22 13.09 41.42 -3.41
N ARG A 23 13.61 42.65 -3.42
CA ARG A 23 13.33 43.62 -4.50
C ARG A 23 13.92 43.19 -5.85
N ALA A 24 15.11 42.59 -5.85
CA ALA A 24 15.74 42.04 -7.05
C ALA A 24 14.99 40.81 -7.60
N GLN A 25 14.42 39.97 -6.74
CA GLN A 25 13.56 38.84 -7.15
C GLN A 25 12.25 39.33 -7.78
N VAL A 26 11.59 40.35 -7.21
CA VAL A 26 10.35 40.94 -7.76
C VAL A 26 10.62 41.64 -9.10
N ASP A 27 11.79 42.27 -9.29
CA ASP A 27 12.19 42.89 -10.56
C ASP A 27 12.47 41.86 -11.69
N GLY A 28 12.61 40.57 -11.37
CA GLY A 28 12.80 39.46 -12.32
C GLY A 28 11.52 38.93 -12.94
N CYS A 29 10.35 39.31 -12.41
CA CYS A 29 9.06 38.83 -12.89
C CYS A 29 8.72 39.37 -14.29
N PRO A 30 8.57 38.51 -15.30
CA PRO A 30 8.25 38.96 -16.65
C PRO A 30 6.84 39.55 -16.71
N ALA A 31 6.63 40.55 -17.55
CA ALA A 31 5.27 40.92 -17.94
C ALA A 31 4.58 39.70 -18.55
N ALA A 32 3.26 39.55 -18.31
CA ALA A 32 2.48 38.46 -18.89
C ALA A 32 2.77 38.36 -20.40
N SER A 33 3.33 37.23 -20.82
CA SER A 33 3.81 37.01 -22.19
C SER A 33 3.26 35.68 -22.70
N GLU A 34 2.72 35.67 -23.91
CA GLU A 34 2.34 34.43 -24.60
C GLU A 34 3.60 33.69 -25.07
N GLY A 35 3.84 32.48 -24.56
CA GLY A 35 4.91 31.58 -25.00
C GLY A 35 5.32 30.55 -23.94
N GLU A 36 5.62 29.33 -24.38
CA GLU A 36 6.14 28.24 -23.53
C GLU A 36 7.47 28.64 -22.88
N LYS A 37 7.59 28.42 -21.57
CA LYS A 37 8.84 28.64 -20.82
C LYS A 37 9.66 27.36 -20.86
N TYR A 38 10.98 27.49 -20.87
CA TYR A 38 11.88 26.34 -21.01
C TYR A 38 13.04 26.46 -20.02
N LEU A 39 13.28 25.42 -19.23
CA LEU A 39 14.39 25.32 -18.30
C LEU A 39 15.26 24.10 -18.70
N PRO A 40 16.43 24.32 -19.35
CA PRO A 40 17.29 23.24 -19.78
C PRO A 40 18.01 22.57 -18.61
N LEU A 41 18.46 21.34 -18.82
CA LEU A 41 19.35 20.63 -17.92
C LEU A 41 20.79 21.11 -18.13
N SER A 42 21.42 21.63 -17.09
CA SER A 42 22.84 22.02 -17.11
C SER A 42 23.38 22.21 -15.70
N ALA A 43 24.70 22.24 -15.54
CA ALA A 43 25.34 22.61 -14.28
C ALA A 43 24.94 24.00 -13.73
N GLU A 44 24.43 24.91 -14.57
CA GLU A 44 23.99 26.25 -14.15
C GLU A 44 22.53 26.31 -13.69
N THR A 45 21.73 25.30 -14.03
CA THR A 45 20.27 25.27 -13.84
C THR A 45 19.82 24.23 -12.82
N VAL A 46 20.75 23.44 -12.27
CA VAL A 46 20.47 22.45 -11.23
C VAL A 46 21.10 22.83 -9.89
N VAL A 47 20.50 22.29 -8.83
CA VAL A 47 21.15 22.03 -7.55
C VAL A 47 21.25 20.51 -7.37
N PHE A 48 22.25 20.04 -6.63
CA PHE A 48 22.51 18.61 -6.49
C PHE A 48 22.44 18.23 -5.02
N GLY A 49 21.34 17.56 -4.63
CA GLY A 49 21.15 16.97 -3.33
C GLY A 49 20.50 17.84 -2.27
N TYR A 50 19.92 19.00 -2.61
CA TYR A 50 19.28 19.85 -1.61
C TYR A 50 18.22 20.81 -2.15
N PHE A 51 17.29 21.21 -1.28
CA PHE A 51 16.48 22.42 -1.47
C PHE A 51 17.03 23.55 -0.61
N SER A 52 16.84 24.80 -1.05
CA SER A 52 17.25 25.97 -0.28
C SER A 52 16.44 27.21 -0.65
N LYS A 53 16.01 27.95 0.38
CA LYS A 53 15.36 29.26 0.19
C LYS A 53 16.31 30.38 -0.25
N ASN A 54 17.62 30.10 -0.20
CA ASN A 54 18.66 31.06 -0.54
C ASN A 54 19.19 30.87 -1.97
N GLU A 55 18.76 29.82 -2.68
CA GLU A 55 19.15 29.57 -4.05
C GLU A 55 18.54 30.61 -5.00
N PRO A 56 19.33 31.23 -5.89
CA PRO A 56 18.81 32.15 -6.87
C PRO A 56 17.89 31.40 -7.86
N PRO A 57 16.71 31.96 -8.20
CA PRO A 57 15.84 31.36 -9.21
C PRO A 57 16.56 31.23 -10.56
N ARG A 58 16.36 30.09 -11.22
CA ARG A 58 16.86 29.81 -12.57
C ARG A 58 15.85 30.20 -13.65
N LEU A 59 14.57 30.29 -13.27
CA LEU A 59 13.47 30.72 -14.12
C LEU A 59 12.44 31.51 -13.31
N PHE A 60 11.90 32.58 -13.89
CA PHE A 60 10.76 33.32 -13.36
C PHE A 60 9.55 33.13 -14.26
N ILE A 61 8.41 32.77 -13.68
CA ILE A 61 7.16 32.51 -14.40
C ILE A 61 5.99 33.23 -13.74
N ASN A 62 4.91 33.46 -14.50
CA ASN A 62 3.64 33.90 -13.94
C ASN A 62 2.74 32.69 -13.61
N SER A 63 1.80 32.89 -12.68
CA SER A 63 0.76 31.90 -12.42
C SER A 63 -0.03 31.57 -13.69
N GLY A 64 -0.18 30.27 -13.98
CA GLY A 64 -0.85 29.73 -15.16
C GLY A 64 0.09 29.47 -16.35
N ASP A 65 1.36 29.85 -16.28
CA ASP A 65 2.33 29.59 -17.35
C ASP A 65 2.57 28.07 -17.51
N GLU A 66 2.78 27.65 -18.76
CA GLU A 66 3.30 26.32 -19.10
C GLU A 66 4.84 26.36 -19.20
N VAL A 67 5.48 25.36 -18.60
CA VAL A 67 6.94 25.25 -18.49
C VAL A 67 7.39 23.86 -18.89
N THR A 68 8.34 23.77 -19.82
CA THR A 68 9.12 22.56 -20.07
C THR A 68 10.37 22.57 -19.18
N VAL A 69 10.63 21.46 -18.49
CA VAL A 69 11.79 21.29 -17.61
C VAL A 69 12.50 19.99 -18.00
N GLU A 70 13.79 20.08 -18.34
CA GLU A 70 14.64 18.90 -18.52
C GLU A 70 15.24 18.49 -17.17
N MET A 71 15.15 17.21 -16.82
CA MET A 71 15.62 16.64 -15.55
C MET A 71 16.60 15.50 -15.84
N GLY A 72 17.74 15.50 -15.15
CA GLY A 72 18.73 14.44 -15.21
C GLY A 72 18.60 13.52 -14.00
N THR A 73 18.72 12.20 -14.18
CA THR A 73 18.86 11.30 -13.03
C THR A 73 20.26 11.38 -12.45
N HIS A 74 20.35 11.26 -11.12
CA HIS A 74 21.57 11.29 -10.35
C HIS A 74 22.42 10.01 -10.47
N THR A 75 21.84 8.92 -10.99
CA THR A 75 22.49 7.63 -11.25
C THR A 75 23.03 7.49 -12.68
N ALA A 76 22.93 8.52 -13.52
CA ALA A 76 23.31 8.44 -14.94
C ALA A 76 24.78 8.03 -15.18
N CYS A 77 25.68 8.25 -14.20
CA CYS A 77 27.08 7.86 -14.33
C CYS A 77 27.38 6.42 -13.90
N ASP A 78 26.34 5.66 -13.51
CA ASP A 78 26.44 4.21 -13.38
C ASP A 78 26.86 3.58 -14.69
N ASP A 79 26.40 4.12 -15.83
CA ASP A 79 27.03 3.90 -17.15
C ASP A 79 27.05 5.21 -17.97
N TYR A 80 28.19 5.88 -17.94
CA TYR A 80 28.44 7.12 -18.70
C TYR A 80 28.20 6.97 -20.21
N ASP A 81 28.61 5.84 -20.80
CA ASP A 81 28.55 5.67 -22.26
C ASP A 81 27.12 5.54 -22.76
N MET A 82 26.25 4.92 -21.95
CA MET A 82 24.84 4.71 -22.30
C MET A 82 23.97 5.93 -21.99
N MET A 83 24.21 6.59 -20.85
CA MET A 83 23.28 7.61 -20.32
C MET A 83 23.79 9.05 -20.44
N ILE A 84 25.10 9.30 -20.57
CA ILE A 84 25.67 10.67 -20.55
C ILE A 84 26.37 11.03 -21.87
N ALA A 85 27.11 10.11 -22.49
CA ALA A 85 28.01 10.45 -23.59
C ALA A 85 27.31 11.15 -24.77
N GLY A 86 27.77 12.37 -25.06
CA GLY A 86 27.24 13.24 -26.12
C GLY A 86 25.93 13.97 -25.78
N ASP A 87 25.43 13.86 -24.55
CA ASP A 87 24.35 14.70 -24.02
C ASP A 87 24.94 15.94 -23.33
N GLU A 88 24.89 17.10 -23.97
CA GLU A 88 25.52 18.33 -23.45
C GLU A 88 25.02 18.72 -22.04
N GLY A 89 23.75 18.44 -21.72
CA GLY A 89 23.18 18.77 -20.42
C GLY A 89 23.77 17.91 -19.31
N LEU A 90 23.70 16.59 -19.47
CA LEU A 90 24.27 15.63 -18.52
C LEU A 90 25.80 15.72 -18.47
N GLU A 91 26.48 15.88 -19.61
CA GLU A 91 27.94 16.08 -19.65
C GLU A 91 28.35 17.30 -18.83
N SER A 92 27.59 18.39 -18.89
CA SER A 92 27.88 19.59 -18.08
C SER A 92 27.73 19.34 -16.57
N VAL A 93 26.70 18.58 -16.16
CA VAL A 93 26.45 18.28 -14.73
C VAL A 93 27.48 17.29 -14.17
N TYR A 94 27.86 16.31 -14.97
CA TYR A 94 28.79 15.23 -14.60
C TYR A 94 30.26 15.50 -14.98
N ASP A 95 30.60 16.72 -15.41
CA ASP A 95 31.99 17.08 -15.70
C ASP A 95 32.82 17.10 -14.41
N TRP A 96 33.55 16.01 -14.19
CA TRP A 96 34.38 15.79 -13.02
C TRP A 96 35.67 15.05 -13.41
N ASP A 97 36.79 15.76 -13.29
CA ASP A 97 38.15 15.26 -13.39
C ASP A 97 39.04 15.83 -12.27
N SER A 98 40.34 15.54 -12.28
CA SER A 98 41.30 16.02 -11.26
C SER A 98 41.46 17.56 -11.16
N SER A 99 40.85 18.33 -12.07
CA SER A 99 40.97 19.79 -12.18
C SER A 99 39.64 20.53 -12.09
N VAL A 100 38.53 19.87 -12.42
CA VAL A 100 37.17 20.42 -12.46
C VAL A 100 36.20 19.45 -11.81
N LYS A 101 35.25 20.00 -11.07
CA LYS A 101 34.00 19.36 -10.67
C LYS A 101 32.89 20.38 -10.86
N ALA A 102 32.18 20.33 -11.99
CA ALA A 102 31.29 21.40 -12.45
C ALA A 102 30.20 21.73 -11.43
N VAL A 103 29.54 20.71 -10.89
CA VAL A 103 28.66 20.83 -9.72
C VAL A 103 29.42 20.31 -8.49
N SER A 104 30.10 21.23 -7.80
CA SER A 104 31.02 20.90 -6.71
C SER A 104 30.32 20.47 -5.42
N GLN A 105 29.19 21.13 -5.09
CA GLN A 105 28.36 20.78 -3.94
C GLN A 105 27.35 19.71 -4.36
N ARG A 106 27.46 18.52 -3.77
CA ARG A 106 26.47 17.45 -3.91
C ARG A 106 26.04 16.99 -2.51
N GLY A 107 24.78 17.19 -2.18
CA GLY A 107 24.25 17.09 -0.82
C GLY A 107 24.14 18.46 -0.13
N ALA A 108 23.38 18.50 0.96
CA ALA A 108 23.13 19.70 1.75
C ALA A 108 24.41 20.34 2.30
N THR A 109 25.38 19.53 2.75
CA THR A 109 26.71 19.99 3.19
C THR A 109 27.79 19.82 2.12
N GLY A 110 27.49 19.05 1.06
CA GLY A 110 28.43 18.71 -0.02
C GLY A 110 29.12 17.36 0.16
N GLU A 111 28.81 16.64 1.25
CA GLU A 111 29.37 15.34 1.62
C GLU A 111 28.52 14.15 1.13
N GLY A 112 27.53 14.40 0.26
CA GLY A 112 26.62 13.36 -0.26
C GLY A 112 25.36 13.16 0.58
N ASP A 113 25.11 14.04 1.55
CA ASP A 113 23.89 14.16 2.36
C ASP A 113 22.74 14.77 1.53
N GLY A 114 22.28 13.98 0.56
CA GLY A 114 21.30 14.35 -0.44
C GLY A 114 21.81 14.06 -1.84
N VAL A 115 21.02 13.35 -2.64
CA VAL A 115 21.51 12.70 -3.87
C VAL A 115 20.81 13.13 -5.14
N HIS A 116 19.69 13.84 -5.09
CA HIS A 116 18.89 14.10 -6.29
C HIS A 116 19.41 15.30 -7.08
N ILE A 117 19.49 15.20 -8.41
CA ILE A 117 19.71 16.36 -9.29
C ILE A 117 18.38 17.07 -9.46
N LEU A 118 18.24 18.27 -8.90
CA LEU A 118 17.01 19.05 -8.92
C LEU A 118 17.15 20.24 -9.84
N THR A 119 16.37 20.26 -10.92
CA THR A 119 16.33 21.37 -11.87
C THR A 119 15.45 22.49 -11.31
N GLY A 120 16.01 23.69 -11.22
CA GLY A 120 15.39 24.82 -10.52
C GLY A 120 16.37 25.59 -9.64
N PRO A 121 15.90 26.48 -8.74
CA PRO A 121 14.49 26.72 -8.45
C PRO A 121 13.77 27.59 -9.49
N ILE A 122 12.48 27.33 -9.71
CA ILE A 122 11.54 28.14 -10.47
C ILE A 122 10.82 29.07 -9.49
N TYR A 123 10.84 30.37 -9.76
CA TYR A 123 10.14 31.39 -8.98
C TYR A 123 8.79 31.73 -9.63
N VAL A 124 7.70 31.49 -8.89
CA VAL A 124 6.34 31.77 -9.34
C VAL A 124 5.91 33.16 -8.88
N CYS A 125 5.80 34.08 -9.81
CA CYS A 125 5.54 35.49 -9.52
C CYS A 125 4.19 35.71 -8.82
N GLY A 126 4.25 36.41 -7.68
CA GLY A 126 3.08 36.72 -6.87
C GLY A 126 2.71 35.65 -5.84
N ALA A 127 3.43 34.53 -5.76
CA ALA A 127 3.26 33.58 -4.68
C ALA A 127 3.87 34.10 -3.37
N GLU A 128 3.10 34.04 -2.29
CA GLU A 128 3.50 34.38 -0.93
C GLU A 128 3.41 33.15 0.00
N ALA A 129 3.98 33.26 1.20
CA ALA A 129 3.90 32.20 2.19
C ALA A 129 2.43 31.99 2.62
N GLY A 130 1.95 30.74 2.57
CA GLY A 130 0.57 30.36 2.83
C GLY A 130 -0.27 30.11 1.58
N ASP A 131 0.18 30.56 0.40
CA ASP A 131 -0.45 30.22 -0.87
C ASP A 131 -0.22 28.75 -1.24
N ILE A 132 -1.04 28.22 -2.15
CA ILE A 132 -0.83 26.90 -2.74
C ILE A 132 -0.22 27.03 -4.15
N ILE A 133 0.86 26.31 -4.38
CA ILE A 133 1.40 26.08 -5.73
C ILE A 133 0.79 24.79 -6.25
N LYS A 134 -0.09 24.94 -7.24
CA LYS A 134 -0.69 23.85 -8.01
C LYS A 134 0.20 23.55 -9.22
N VAL A 135 0.66 22.31 -9.35
CA VAL A 135 1.51 21.84 -10.45
C VAL A 135 0.77 20.75 -11.22
N GLU A 136 0.30 21.06 -12.42
CA GLU A 136 -0.33 20.09 -13.34
C GLU A 136 0.76 19.46 -14.20
N ILE A 137 0.94 18.14 -14.12
CA ILE A 137 1.89 17.39 -14.94
C ILE A 137 1.21 17.05 -16.27
N LEU A 138 1.55 17.78 -17.32
CA LEU A 138 0.90 17.67 -18.62
C LEU A 138 1.47 16.52 -19.46
N ASP A 139 2.78 16.30 -19.32
CA ASP A 139 3.54 15.38 -20.17
C ASP A 139 4.88 15.02 -19.53
N LEU A 140 5.34 13.79 -19.74
CA LEU A 140 6.66 13.31 -19.32
C LEU A 140 7.24 12.44 -20.43
N GLU A 141 8.39 12.82 -20.97
CA GLU A 141 9.07 12.10 -22.04
C GLU A 141 10.44 11.62 -21.56
N PRO A 142 10.80 10.34 -21.75
CA PRO A 142 12.12 9.84 -21.38
C PRO A 142 13.19 10.46 -22.29
N ARG A 143 14.33 10.84 -21.69
CA ARG A 143 15.43 11.48 -22.40
C ARG A 143 16.28 10.43 -23.12
N ALA A 144 16.29 10.48 -24.45
CA ALA A 144 17.12 9.60 -25.27
C ALA A 144 18.55 10.15 -25.42
N ASN A 145 19.52 9.25 -25.45
CA ASN A 145 20.91 9.57 -25.79
C ASN A 145 21.05 9.95 -27.28
N PRO A 146 22.23 10.44 -27.74
CA PRO A 146 22.42 10.86 -29.14
C PRO A 146 22.21 9.76 -30.20
N ALA A 147 22.22 8.48 -29.81
CA ALA A 147 21.90 7.36 -30.69
C ALA A 147 20.38 7.09 -30.79
N GLY A 148 19.56 7.81 -30.01
CA GLY A 148 18.12 7.61 -29.91
C GLY A 148 17.73 6.45 -28.99
N GLU A 149 18.66 5.96 -28.17
CA GLU A 149 18.40 4.90 -27.19
C GLU A 149 18.14 5.50 -25.80
N ILE A 150 17.34 4.83 -24.98
CA ILE A 150 16.98 5.28 -23.64
C ILE A 150 17.44 4.21 -22.65
N TYR A 151 18.11 4.67 -21.61
CA TYR A 151 18.62 3.83 -20.53
C TYR A 151 18.28 4.44 -19.18
N GLY A 152 18.21 3.57 -18.17
CA GLY A 152 18.08 3.95 -16.77
C GLY A 152 18.92 3.03 -15.88
N SER A 153 18.98 3.34 -14.60
CA SER A 153 19.68 2.55 -13.59
C SER A 153 18.75 2.16 -12.47
N ASN A 154 18.95 1.00 -11.87
CA ASN A 154 18.37 0.67 -10.57
C ASN A 154 19.47 0.14 -9.66
N GLN A 155 19.59 0.75 -8.49
CA GLN A 155 20.57 0.38 -7.48
C GLN A 155 19.87 -0.38 -6.35
N ALA A 156 20.35 -1.59 -6.06
CA ALA A 156 20.11 -2.21 -4.77
C ALA A 156 21.18 -1.73 -3.82
N ALA A 157 20.89 -0.61 -3.17
CA ALA A 157 21.87 0.18 -2.46
C ALA A 157 21.80 -0.03 -0.95
N TRP A 158 22.86 0.32 -0.21
CA TRP A 158 23.00 0.07 1.23
C TRP A 158 21.87 0.68 2.11
N TRP A 159 21.13 1.66 1.61
CA TRP A 159 19.97 2.27 2.29
C TRP A 159 18.64 1.56 2.00
N GLY A 160 18.62 0.61 1.05
CA GLY A 160 17.42 -0.13 0.66
C GLY A 160 16.87 -1.04 1.77
N TYR A 161 15.59 -1.37 1.65
CA TYR A 161 14.86 -2.16 2.65
C TYR A 161 15.43 -3.57 2.83
N GLN A 162 16.08 -4.13 1.81
CA GLN A 162 16.74 -5.45 1.86
C GLN A 162 17.70 -5.58 3.04
N PHE A 163 18.37 -4.51 3.48
CA PHE A 163 19.29 -4.53 4.62
C PHE A 163 18.60 -4.63 5.99
N ARG A 164 17.26 -4.54 6.01
CA ARG A 164 16.42 -4.68 7.21
C ARG A 164 15.81 -6.08 7.34
N ALA A 165 15.90 -6.89 6.28
CA ALA A 165 15.39 -8.25 6.23
C ALA A 165 16.56 -9.27 6.18
N PRO A 166 16.38 -10.49 6.72
CA PRO A 166 17.33 -11.58 6.52
C PRO A 166 17.46 -11.96 5.05
N THR A 167 18.65 -12.36 4.60
CA THR A 167 18.87 -12.96 3.28
C THR A 167 18.13 -14.30 3.15
N ALA A 168 17.96 -14.82 1.93
CA ALA A 168 17.28 -16.09 1.68
C ALA A 168 17.94 -17.30 2.38
N ASP A 169 19.24 -17.23 2.69
CA ASP A 169 19.98 -18.25 3.45
C ASP A 169 19.94 -18.04 4.98
N GLY A 170 19.21 -17.03 5.46
CA GLY A 170 19.06 -16.68 6.88
C GLY A 170 20.19 -15.82 7.45
N GLY A 171 21.12 -15.35 6.61
CA GLY A 171 22.09 -14.31 6.95
C GLY A 171 21.48 -12.91 6.98
N MET A 172 22.36 -11.90 7.00
CA MET A 172 21.98 -10.50 6.81
C MET A 172 22.81 -9.93 5.68
N PHE A 173 22.21 -9.07 4.86
CA PHE A 173 22.97 -8.29 3.90
C PHE A 173 23.99 -7.41 4.62
N LYS A 174 25.15 -7.24 4.01
CA LYS A 174 26.20 -6.35 4.54
C LYS A 174 25.95 -4.93 4.09
N ALA A 175 25.35 -4.11 4.95
CA ALA A 175 25.40 -2.67 4.78
C ALA A 175 26.86 -2.22 4.88
N GLY A 176 27.28 -1.25 4.07
CA GLY A 176 28.66 -0.77 4.10
C GLY A 176 29.04 -0.26 5.50
N GLU A 177 29.99 -0.92 6.18
CA GLU A 177 30.80 -0.33 7.26
C GLU A 177 32.23 -0.91 7.24
N PHE A 178 33.18 -0.03 7.55
CA PHE A 178 34.62 -0.05 7.22
C PHE A 178 35.50 -1.20 7.78
N ILE A 179 35.00 -2.35 8.23
CA ILE A 179 35.87 -3.33 8.89
C ILE A 179 35.37 -4.79 8.86
N GLU A 180 36.16 -5.66 8.22
CA GLU A 180 36.16 -7.14 8.30
C GLU A 180 35.38 -7.95 7.25
N THR A 181 35.72 -7.80 5.97
CA THR A 181 36.25 -8.87 5.09
C THR A 181 36.73 -8.20 3.80
N PRO A 182 37.93 -8.47 3.27
CA PRO A 182 38.29 -7.94 1.96
C PRO A 182 37.45 -8.67 0.89
N GLY A 183 36.36 -8.06 0.43
CA GLY A 183 35.79 -8.35 -0.89
C GLY A 183 34.30 -8.61 -1.08
N VAL A 184 33.35 -8.22 -0.21
CA VAL A 184 31.91 -8.29 -0.60
C VAL A 184 31.08 -7.20 0.10
N ASN A 185 30.78 -6.11 -0.62
CA ASN A 185 29.58 -5.30 -0.39
C ASN A 185 28.47 -5.93 -1.23
N ASP A 186 27.27 -6.06 -0.68
CA ASP A 186 26.15 -6.76 -1.35
C ASP A 186 25.31 -5.82 -2.24
N GLU A 187 25.91 -4.70 -2.64
CA GLU A 187 25.29 -3.70 -3.52
C GLU A 187 25.50 -4.07 -4.98
N PHE A 188 24.46 -3.87 -5.78
CA PHE A 188 24.50 -4.12 -7.21
C PHE A 188 23.69 -3.09 -7.96
N VAL A 189 24.12 -2.84 -9.19
CA VAL A 189 23.49 -1.91 -10.11
C VAL A 189 23.01 -2.67 -11.32
N THR A 190 21.74 -2.46 -11.70
CA THR A 190 21.16 -2.98 -12.94
C THR A 190 20.93 -1.83 -13.90
N VAL A 191 21.58 -1.89 -15.05
CA VAL A 191 21.30 -0.96 -16.16
C VAL A 191 20.11 -1.50 -16.94
N TRP A 192 19.09 -0.67 -17.11
CA TRP A 192 17.86 -0.98 -17.80
C TRP A 192 17.84 -0.31 -19.18
N LYS A 193 17.38 -1.05 -20.18
CA LYS A 193 17.09 -0.49 -21.50
C LYS A 193 15.60 -0.23 -21.61
N ILE A 194 15.23 0.96 -22.06
CA ILE A 194 13.85 1.31 -22.38
C ILE A 194 13.63 1.24 -23.89
N GLU A 195 12.59 0.53 -24.30
CA GLU A 195 12.24 0.32 -25.69
C GLU A 195 10.76 0.60 -25.94
N GLU A 196 10.43 1.11 -27.13
CA GLU A 196 9.05 1.31 -27.56
C GLU A 196 8.44 -0.04 -28.03
N GLY A 197 7.35 -0.45 -27.39
CA GLY A 197 6.54 -1.61 -27.76
C GLY A 197 5.25 -1.24 -28.49
N GLU A 198 4.39 -2.24 -28.74
CA GLU A 198 3.08 -2.00 -29.40
C GLU A 198 2.12 -1.19 -28.51
N ASP A 199 2.21 -1.36 -27.18
CA ASP A 199 1.29 -0.78 -26.19
C ASP A 199 1.93 0.36 -25.36
N GLY A 200 3.09 0.86 -25.77
CA GLY A 200 3.86 1.88 -25.06
C GLY A 200 5.30 1.44 -24.75
N TYR A 201 6.00 2.23 -23.95
CA TYR A 201 7.38 1.91 -23.57
C TYR A 201 7.44 0.82 -22.50
N TYR A 202 8.48 -0.02 -22.58
CA TYR A 202 8.82 -1.00 -21.55
C TYR A 202 10.31 -0.96 -21.22
N ALA A 203 10.66 -1.27 -19.98
CA ALA A 203 12.02 -1.43 -19.50
C ALA A 203 12.38 -2.91 -19.39
N SER A 204 13.57 -3.27 -19.87
CA SER A 204 14.16 -4.61 -19.72
C SER A 204 15.60 -4.52 -19.22
N PRO A 205 16.05 -5.43 -18.34
CA PRO A 205 17.36 -5.31 -17.72
C PRO A 205 18.45 -5.66 -18.73
N GLU A 206 19.38 -4.74 -18.99
CA GLU A 206 20.45 -4.92 -19.97
C GLU A 206 21.64 -5.70 -19.41
N TYR A 207 22.08 -5.35 -18.20
CA TYR A 207 23.03 -6.11 -17.41
C TYR A 207 23.02 -5.63 -15.96
N MET A 208 23.64 -6.43 -15.09
CA MET A 208 23.84 -6.12 -13.68
C MET A 208 25.32 -6.24 -13.34
N TYR A 209 25.82 -5.44 -12.40
CA TYR A 209 27.16 -5.60 -11.83
C TYR A 209 27.17 -5.31 -10.32
N GLU A 210 28.03 -6.01 -9.60
CA GLU A 210 28.33 -5.73 -8.19
C GLU A 210 29.13 -4.42 -8.09
N TRP A 211 28.79 -3.58 -7.10
CA TRP A 211 29.48 -2.31 -6.91
C TRP A 211 30.98 -2.52 -6.59
N PRO A 212 31.91 -1.93 -7.36
CA PRO A 212 33.34 -2.11 -7.13
C PRO A 212 33.88 -1.11 -6.09
N THR A 213 35.07 -1.38 -5.54
CA THR A 213 35.84 -0.32 -4.90
C THR A 213 36.55 0.51 -5.96
N LEU A 214 36.23 1.80 -6.02
CA LEU A 214 36.84 2.74 -6.95
C LEU A 214 37.44 3.95 -6.22
N VAL A 215 38.31 4.68 -6.90
CA VAL A 215 38.83 5.98 -6.47
C VAL A 215 38.34 7.04 -7.44
N ASP A 216 37.77 8.11 -6.89
CA ASP A 216 37.29 9.26 -7.64
C ASP A 216 38.45 10.17 -8.11
N PRO A 217 38.21 11.16 -9.00
CA PRO A 217 39.26 12.02 -9.53
C PRO A 217 39.97 12.89 -8.48
N ASP A 218 39.35 13.07 -7.31
CA ASP A 218 39.93 13.78 -6.16
C ASP A 218 40.80 12.87 -5.29
N GLY A 219 40.86 11.56 -5.60
CA GLY A 219 41.65 10.57 -4.90
C GLY A 219 40.95 9.95 -3.69
N VAL A 220 39.62 10.11 -3.58
CA VAL A 220 38.83 9.52 -2.50
C VAL A 220 38.36 8.14 -2.91
N GLU A 221 38.59 7.15 -2.05
CA GLU A 221 38.10 5.79 -2.23
C GLU A 221 36.60 5.71 -1.93
N ARG A 222 35.86 5.01 -2.78
CA ARG A 222 34.42 4.75 -2.73
C ARG A 222 34.24 3.24 -2.83
N ASP A 223 34.05 2.59 -1.70
CA ASP A 223 33.85 1.14 -1.62
C ASP A 223 32.37 0.73 -1.62
N TYR A 224 31.45 1.65 -1.32
CA TYR A 224 29.99 1.52 -1.45
C TYR A 224 29.40 2.75 -2.17
N LEU A 225 28.09 2.73 -2.46
CA LEU A 225 27.31 3.85 -3.02
C LEU A 225 27.22 5.02 -2.01
N SER A 226 28.34 5.72 -1.84
CA SER A 226 28.57 6.68 -0.75
C SER A 226 28.47 8.15 -1.18
N TYR A 227 28.46 8.42 -2.48
CA TYR A 227 28.49 9.79 -2.99
C TYR A 227 27.82 9.88 -4.35
N PRO A 228 26.88 10.83 -4.55
CA PRO A 228 26.08 10.87 -5.75
C PRO A 228 26.88 11.35 -6.97
N GLY A 229 26.50 10.84 -8.13
CA GLY A 229 27.18 11.04 -9.41
C GLY A 229 28.62 10.54 -9.44
N THR A 230 28.90 9.47 -8.69
CA THR A 230 30.08 8.64 -8.84
C THR A 230 30.03 7.93 -10.20
N CYS A 231 31.14 7.95 -10.94
CA CYS A 231 31.20 7.38 -12.28
C CYS A 231 31.96 6.06 -12.31
N VAL A 232 31.38 5.02 -12.91
CA VAL A 232 32.01 3.70 -12.99
C VAL A 232 32.86 3.57 -14.26
N PRO A 233 34.18 3.34 -14.17
CA PRO A 233 35.03 3.13 -15.35
C PRO A 233 34.86 1.70 -15.87
N HIS A 234 33.87 1.50 -16.74
CA HIS A 234 33.52 0.19 -17.28
C HIS A 234 34.62 -0.46 -18.13
N THR A 235 34.53 -1.79 -18.22
CA THR A 235 35.51 -2.66 -18.91
C THR A 235 34.84 -3.73 -19.79
N TYR A 236 33.53 -3.66 -19.98
CA TYR A 236 32.82 -4.53 -20.91
C TYR A 236 33.23 -4.22 -22.37
N GLU A 237 33.00 -5.17 -23.28
CA GLU A 237 33.35 -5.00 -24.70
C GLU A 237 32.54 -3.82 -25.31
N GLY A 238 33.24 -2.76 -25.70
CA GLY A 238 32.64 -1.57 -26.31
C GLY A 238 32.56 -0.35 -25.40
N ALA A 239 32.82 -0.50 -24.09
CA ALA A 239 32.95 0.64 -23.17
C ALA A 239 34.09 1.58 -23.61
N SER A 240 33.88 2.88 -23.43
CA SER A 240 34.86 3.91 -23.70
C SER A 240 35.83 4.10 -22.52
N ASP A 241 37.00 4.67 -22.80
CA ASP A 241 37.97 5.03 -21.76
C ASP A 241 37.68 6.42 -21.15
N VAL A 242 36.54 7.07 -21.43
CA VAL A 242 36.29 8.47 -21.02
C VAL A 242 36.34 8.62 -19.50
N VAL A 243 35.57 7.81 -18.77
CA VAL A 243 35.51 7.85 -17.30
C VAL A 243 36.89 7.55 -16.70
N ALA A 244 37.57 6.51 -17.18
CA ALA A 244 38.94 6.18 -16.75
C ALA A 244 39.93 7.33 -17.04
N SER A 245 39.82 8.00 -18.19
CA SER A 245 40.69 9.11 -18.58
C SER A 245 40.49 10.37 -17.73
N ARG A 246 39.31 10.52 -17.10
CA ARG A 246 39.02 11.59 -16.12
C ARG A 246 39.60 11.34 -14.73
N GLY A 247 40.18 10.16 -14.50
CA GLY A 247 40.85 9.81 -13.25
C GLY A 247 40.10 8.84 -12.34
N TRP A 248 38.92 8.38 -12.75
CA TRP A 248 38.18 7.32 -12.06
C TRP A 248 38.89 5.97 -12.23
N ASN A 249 39.16 5.26 -11.13
CA ASN A 249 39.90 3.99 -11.19
C ASN A 249 39.31 2.95 -10.22
N VAL A 250 39.00 1.75 -10.70
CA VAL A 250 38.71 0.60 -9.82
C VAL A 250 40.01 0.14 -9.16
N THR A 251 40.08 0.22 -7.82
CA THR A 251 41.30 -0.06 -7.05
C THR A 251 41.30 -1.45 -6.43
N SER A 252 40.12 -1.99 -6.10
CA SER A 252 39.96 -3.35 -5.59
C SER A 252 38.62 -3.94 -6.00
N GLY A 253 38.56 -5.27 -6.07
CA GLY A 253 37.44 -5.98 -6.72
C GLY A 253 37.62 -6.09 -8.24
N SER A 254 36.64 -6.70 -8.89
CA SER A 254 36.52 -6.74 -10.35
C SER A 254 35.08 -6.41 -10.75
N LEU A 255 34.91 -5.65 -11.83
CA LEU A 255 33.59 -5.43 -12.44
C LEU A 255 33.10 -6.75 -13.03
N ASN A 256 32.27 -7.46 -12.25
CA ASN A 256 31.67 -8.72 -12.63
C ASN A 256 30.27 -8.44 -13.21
N TYR A 257 30.12 -8.65 -14.51
CA TYR A 257 28.87 -8.39 -15.21
C TYR A 257 28.03 -9.66 -15.36
N THR A 258 26.74 -9.53 -15.07
CA THR A 258 25.71 -10.53 -15.35
C THR A 258 24.84 -10.05 -16.51
N PHE A 259 24.95 -10.71 -17.67
CA PHE A 259 24.20 -10.38 -18.89
C PHE A 259 23.04 -11.33 -19.20
N ASP A 260 23.02 -12.53 -18.61
CA ASP A 260 21.93 -13.51 -18.76
C ASP A 260 20.95 -13.36 -17.60
N LEU A 261 20.41 -12.16 -17.46
CA LEU A 261 19.36 -11.84 -16.50
C LEU A 261 18.02 -12.39 -16.97
N THR A 262 17.11 -12.58 -16.01
CA THR A 262 15.74 -13.00 -16.27
C THR A 262 15.05 -12.02 -17.21
N ASP A 263 14.30 -12.58 -18.16
CA ASP A 263 13.63 -11.84 -19.23
C ASP A 263 12.33 -11.22 -18.71
N VAL A 264 12.46 -9.99 -18.19
CA VAL A 264 11.35 -9.17 -17.73
C VAL A 264 11.15 -7.92 -18.60
N SER A 265 9.91 -7.48 -18.70
CA SER A 265 9.45 -6.35 -19.50
C SER A 265 8.50 -5.52 -18.64
N VAL A 266 9.04 -4.56 -17.89
CA VAL A 266 8.28 -3.69 -16.98
C VAL A 266 7.68 -2.55 -17.79
N PRO A 267 6.34 -2.37 -17.86
CA PRO A 267 5.74 -1.20 -18.48
C PRO A 267 6.21 0.08 -17.81
N LEU A 268 6.45 1.14 -18.59
CA LEU A 268 6.78 2.43 -18.01
C LEU A 268 5.56 3.07 -17.37
N ASP A 269 5.77 3.63 -16.18
CA ASP A 269 4.87 4.56 -15.49
C ASP A 269 5.72 5.74 -15.02
N ILE A 270 6.03 6.64 -15.96
CA ILE A 270 6.98 7.72 -15.72
C ILE A 270 6.40 8.69 -14.70
N HIS A 271 7.14 8.92 -13.62
CA HIS A 271 6.77 9.84 -12.56
C HIS A 271 7.99 10.61 -12.04
N ILE A 272 7.72 11.67 -11.28
CA ILE A 272 8.73 12.50 -10.64
C ILE A 272 8.79 12.12 -9.16
N GLY A 273 9.89 11.50 -8.74
CA GLY A 273 10.15 11.12 -7.35
C GLY A 273 10.35 12.34 -6.46
N CYS A 274 11.22 13.26 -6.89
CA CYS A 274 11.56 14.47 -6.14
C CYS A 274 10.98 15.75 -6.76
N MET A 275 9.85 16.24 -6.24
CA MET A 275 9.26 17.53 -6.62
C MET A 275 8.73 18.29 -5.41
N GLY A 276 9.21 19.51 -5.19
CA GLY A 276 8.84 20.28 -4.01
C GLY A 276 9.26 21.75 -4.02
N LEU A 277 8.84 22.45 -2.97
CA LEU A 277 9.10 23.87 -2.72
C LEU A 277 10.13 24.04 -1.62
N ALA A 278 11.02 25.04 -1.76
CA ALA A 278 11.99 25.34 -0.71
C ALA A 278 11.28 25.65 0.64
N PRO A 279 11.72 25.02 1.75
CA PRO A 279 11.13 25.26 3.06
C PRO A 279 11.57 26.61 3.64
N SER A 280 10.87 27.07 4.68
CA SER A 280 11.22 28.30 5.41
C SER A 280 12.03 28.04 6.68
N GLU A 281 11.92 26.82 7.20
CA GLU A 281 12.38 26.33 8.50
C GLU A 281 13.91 26.32 8.57
N VAL A 282 14.56 25.89 7.48
CA VAL A 282 16.02 25.80 7.36
C VAL A 282 16.53 26.53 6.12
N ASP A 283 17.85 26.78 6.07
CA ASP A 283 18.48 27.46 4.94
C ASP A 283 18.78 26.50 3.77
N VAL A 284 19.20 25.28 4.09
CA VAL A 284 19.48 24.18 3.16
C VAL A 284 18.91 22.91 3.77
N VAL A 285 18.28 22.06 2.97
CA VAL A 285 17.71 20.78 3.41
C VAL A 285 18.14 19.66 2.47
N ASN A 286 18.51 18.52 3.04
CA ASN A 286 18.84 17.29 2.32
C ASN A 286 17.67 16.89 1.39
N SER A 287 17.96 16.52 0.13
CA SER A 287 16.92 16.14 -0.83
C SER A 287 16.31 14.76 -0.58
N ILE A 288 16.90 13.91 0.28
CA ILE A 288 16.45 12.52 0.50
C ILE A 288 15.12 12.48 1.26
N PRO A 289 14.95 13.04 2.47
CA PRO A 289 13.68 12.88 3.16
C PRO A 289 12.58 13.73 2.51
N PRO A 290 11.39 13.16 2.20
CA PRO A 290 10.25 13.98 1.84
C PRO A 290 9.93 14.96 2.95
N MET A 291 9.62 16.20 2.56
CA MET A 291 9.05 17.22 3.41
C MET A 291 7.51 17.12 3.35
N GLY A 292 6.83 17.61 4.39
CA GLY A 292 5.37 17.57 4.49
C GLY A 292 4.66 18.37 3.41
N SER A 293 4.01 19.47 3.78
CA SER A 293 3.29 20.30 2.79
C SER A 293 4.18 20.92 1.69
N ASN A 294 5.50 20.85 1.83
CA ASN A 294 6.47 21.33 0.86
C ASN A 294 6.81 20.31 -0.26
N GLY A 295 6.49 19.03 -0.13
CA GLY A 295 6.87 18.00 -1.11
C GLY A 295 8.31 17.54 -0.96
N GLY A 296 9.03 17.32 -2.06
CA GLY A 296 10.38 16.74 -2.04
C GLY A 296 10.34 15.31 -2.58
N ASN A 297 11.16 14.41 -2.02
CA ASN A 297 11.31 13.02 -2.45
C ASN A 297 10.17 12.14 -1.96
N ILE A 298 9.04 12.18 -2.63
CA ILE A 298 7.86 11.43 -2.20
C ILE A 298 7.94 10.00 -2.73
N ASP A 299 8.54 9.83 -3.92
CA ASP A 299 8.70 8.56 -4.63
C ASP A 299 7.38 7.80 -4.74
N SER A 300 6.35 8.53 -5.19
CA SER A 300 5.05 7.95 -5.49
C SER A 300 4.89 7.81 -7.00
N ILE A 301 4.56 6.59 -7.42
CA ILE A 301 4.16 6.26 -8.79
C ILE A 301 2.99 7.12 -9.29
N HIS A 302 2.24 7.76 -8.39
CA HIS A 302 1.10 8.59 -8.74
C HIS A 302 1.49 10.03 -9.14
N ILE A 303 2.76 10.44 -9.05
CA ILE A 303 3.26 11.77 -9.44
C ILE A 303 3.68 11.76 -10.92
N GLY A 304 2.82 11.18 -11.76
CA GLY A 304 3.02 11.02 -13.20
C GLY A 304 2.14 11.93 -14.06
N GLN A 305 2.17 11.69 -15.37
CA GLN A 305 1.37 12.43 -16.34
C GLN A 305 -0.13 12.41 -16.00
N GLY A 306 -0.78 13.58 -16.06
CA GLY A 306 -2.20 13.75 -15.77
C GLY A 306 -2.51 13.98 -14.28
N THR A 307 -1.52 13.85 -13.39
CA THR A 307 -1.65 14.21 -11.98
C THR A 307 -1.43 15.70 -11.77
N THR A 308 -2.20 16.27 -10.84
CA THR A 308 -1.98 17.60 -10.28
C THR A 308 -1.48 17.49 -8.85
N MET A 309 -0.35 18.12 -8.55
CA MET A 309 0.18 18.22 -7.19
C MET A 309 -0.14 19.58 -6.56
N TYR A 310 -0.38 19.57 -5.25
CA TYR A 310 -0.62 20.78 -4.45
C TYR A 310 0.42 20.87 -3.33
N TYR A 311 1.20 21.95 -3.34
CA TYR A 311 2.22 22.24 -2.34
C TYR A 311 1.96 23.59 -1.67
N LYS A 312 2.27 23.70 -0.38
CA LYS A 312 2.12 24.94 0.38
C LYS A 312 3.39 25.78 0.29
N ALA A 313 3.29 26.98 -0.27
CA ALA A 313 4.41 27.90 -0.32
C ALA A 313 4.77 28.37 1.10
N ARG A 314 6.05 28.21 1.47
CA ARG A 314 6.59 28.70 2.75
C ARG A 314 7.46 29.96 2.60
N VAL A 315 7.89 30.24 1.38
CA VAL A 315 8.75 31.38 1.02
C VAL A 315 8.21 32.11 -0.22
N PRO A 316 8.53 33.39 -0.41
CA PRO A 316 8.11 34.14 -1.59
C PRO A 316 8.52 33.44 -2.88
N GLY A 317 7.58 33.32 -3.82
CA GLY A 317 7.79 32.67 -5.11
C GLY A 317 7.77 31.14 -5.08
N GLY A 318 7.62 30.51 -3.91
CA GLY A 318 7.61 29.05 -3.74
C GLY A 318 8.98 28.39 -3.89
N LEU A 319 9.77 28.77 -4.89
CA LEU A 319 11.05 28.16 -5.26
C LEU A 319 10.90 26.66 -5.54
N LEU A 320 10.14 26.35 -6.60
CA LEU A 320 9.86 24.99 -7.04
C LEU A 320 11.08 24.38 -7.72
N SER A 321 11.51 23.20 -7.27
CA SER A 321 12.50 22.38 -7.97
C SER A 321 11.96 20.96 -8.17
N MET A 322 12.45 20.30 -9.21
CA MET A 322 12.03 18.95 -9.58
C MET A 322 13.17 18.16 -10.23
N GLY A 323 13.18 16.86 -9.99
CA GLY A 323 14.17 15.92 -10.50
C GLY A 323 13.81 14.51 -10.07
N ASP A 324 14.79 13.60 -10.12
CA ASP A 324 14.60 12.22 -9.68
C ASP A 324 13.43 11.52 -10.38
N ALA A 325 13.51 11.48 -11.70
CA ALA A 325 12.45 10.90 -12.49
C ALA A 325 12.66 9.41 -12.66
N HIS A 326 11.58 8.65 -12.55
CA HIS A 326 11.61 7.19 -12.55
C HIS A 326 10.84 6.68 -13.76
N ALA A 327 11.36 5.64 -14.42
CA ALA A 327 10.69 4.99 -15.55
C ALA A 327 9.57 4.08 -15.06
N ALA A 328 9.81 3.39 -13.94
CA ALA A 328 8.89 2.54 -13.23
C ALA A 328 9.42 2.34 -11.80
N GLN A 329 8.49 2.10 -10.87
CA GLN A 329 8.77 1.83 -9.46
C GLN A 329 7.63 0.97 -8.92
N GLY A 330 7.94 0.11 -7.94
CA GLY A 330 6.94 -0.55 -7.11
C GLY A 330 6.61 0.28 -5.87
N ASP A 331 5.36 0.22 -5.41
CA ASP A 331 4.97 0.82 -4.13
C ASP A 331 5.81 0.22 -3.00
N GLY A 332 6.74 1.00 -2.43
CA GLY A 332 7.70 0.58 -1.41
C GLY A 332 9.16 0.82 -1.77
N GLU A 333 9.52 0.87 -3.05
CA GLU A 333 10.88 1.16 -3.54
C GLU A 333 11.98 0.35 -2.83
N VAL A 334 11.73 -0.94 -2.65
CA VAL A 334 12.41 -1.73 -1.63
C VAL A 334 13.92 -1.90 -1.82
N SER A 335 14.48 -1.67 -3.02
CA SER A 335 15.93 -1.75 -3.25
C SER A 335 16.69 -0.47 -2.86
N GLY A 336 15.97 0.62 -2.56
CA GLY A 336 16.53 1.95 -2.32
C GLY A 336 16.37 2.92 -3.49
N THR A 337 16.04 2.42 -4.69
CA THR A 337 15.84 3.26 -5.88
C THR A 337 14.80 2.62 -6.80
N ALA A 338 14.29 3.40 -7.74
CA ALA A 338 13.44 2.96 -8.83
C ALA A 338 14.25 2.56 -10.08
N ILE A 339 13.61 2.46 -11.25
CA ILE A 339 14.33 2.58 -12.53
C ILE A 339 14.57 4.05 -12.81
N GLU A 340 15.67 4.56 -12.30
CA GLU A 340 16.13 5.93 -12.42
C GLU A 340 16.40 6.35 -13.86
N ILE A 341 15.76 7.42 -14.34
CA ILE A 341 15.92 7.93 -15.71
C ILE A 341 15.98 9.46 -15.78
N SER A 342 16.59 9.95 -16.86
CA SER A 342 16.47 11.36 -17.22
C SER A 342 15.18 11.57 -18.03
N VAL A 343 14.45 12.65 -17.80
CA VAL A 343 13.17 12.96 -18.47
C VAL A 343 13.08 14.43 -18.86
N THR A 344 12.22 14.74 -19.82
CA THR A 344 11.75 16.09 -20.11
C THR A 344 10.27 16.16 -19.80
N GLY A 345 9.87 17.06 -18.89
CA GLY A 345 8.47 17.21 -18.47
C GLY A 345 7.87 18.53 -18.92
N ARG A 346 6.56 18.55 -19.17
CA ARG A 346 5.78 19.78 -19.37
C ARG A 346 4.78 19.94 -18.24
N PHE A 347 4.76 21.14 -17.66
CA PHE A 347 3.99 21.44 -16.46
C PHE A 347 3.19 22.73 -16.64
N ARG A 348 2.00 22.82 -16.04
CA ARG A 348 1.33 24.10 -15.79
C ARG A 348 1.39 24.43 -14.31
N ILE A 349 1.87 25.62 -13.97
CA ILE A 349 2.09 26.01 -12.58
C ILE A 349 1.19 27.19 -12.24
N THR A 350 0.29 27.01 -11.26
CA THR A 350 -0.71 28.01 -10.84
C THR A 350 -0.58 28.32 -9.36
N VAL A 351 -0.72 29.59 -8.98
CA VAL A 351 -0.80 30.04 -7.59
C VAL A 351 -2.26 30.19 -7.20
N ILE A 352 -2.68 29.50 -6.15
CA ILE A 352 -3.96 29.73 -5.48
C ILE A 352 -3.68 30.56 -4.23
N GLN A 353 -4.07 31.83 -4.28
CA GLN A 353 -3.76 32.79 -3.22
C GLN A 353 -4.59 32.52 -1.97
N GLN A 354 -3.97 32.60 -0.79
CA GLN A 354 -4.61 32.33 0.51
C GLN A 354 -5.89 33.15 0.76
N ASN A 355 -5.96 34.36 0.20
CA ASN A 355 -7.10 35.27 0.36
C ASN A 355 -8.09 35.24 -0.82
N SER A 356 -7.95 34.29 -1.74
CA SER A 356 -8.84 34.14 -2.91
C SER A 356 -10.07 33.27 -2.59
N GLU A 357 -11.12 33.39 -3.39
CA GLU A 357 -12.31 32.52 -3.27
C GLU A 357 -12.03 31.07 -3.71
N GLU A 358 -10.95 30.83 -4.46
CA GLU A 358 -10.50 29.49 -4.88
C GLU A 358 -9.79 28.73 -3.77
N HIS A 359 -9.33 29.43 -2.73
CA HIS A 359 -8.59 28.84 -1.62
C HIS A 359 -9.54 28.23 -0.58
N GLU A 360 -9.84 26.95 -0.77
CA GLU A 360 -10.74 26.17 0.06
C GLU A 360 -10.17 25.86 1.47
N LEU A 361 -11.02 25.38 2.38
CA LEU A 361 -10.63 25.08 3.76
C LEU A 361 -9.52 24.02 3.86
N TRP A 362 -9.62 22.95 3.06
CA TRP A 362 -8.62 21.88 3.05
C TRP A 362 -7.24 22.38 2.60
N MET A 363 -7.17 23.40 1.73
CA MET A 363 -5.91 24.02 1.32
C MET A 363 -5.28 24.79 2.48
N ALA A 364 -6.09 25.51 3.26
CA ALA A 364 -5.61 26.23 4.44
C ALA A 364 -4.95 25.29 5.46
N ASN A 365 -5.54 24.11 5.63
CA ASN A 365 -5.10 23.07 6.56
C ASN A 365 -4.16 22.04 5.93
N LEU A 366 -3.77 22.21 4.66
CA LEU A 366 -2.86 21.28 3.98
C LEU A 366 -1.52 21.22 4.72
N ALA A 367 -1.17 20.02 5.16
CA ALA A 367 0.03 19.69 5.94
C ALA A 367 0.81 18.52 5.32
N PHE A 368 0.47 18.15 4.08
CA PHE A 368 1.01 17.00 3.35
C PHE A 368 1.00 17.30 1.85
N PRO A 369 1.78 16.56 1.04
CA PRO A 369 1.65 16.59 -0.41
C PRO A 369 0.32 15.94 -0.83
N LEU A 370 -0.55 16.68 -1.52
CA LEU A 370 -1.76 16.14 -2.11
C LEU A 370 -1.57 15.96 -3.62
N GLY A 371 -1.78 14.73 -4.09
CA GLY A 371 -1.95 14.41 -5.51
C GLY A 371 -3.42 14.35 -5.90
N GLU A 372 -3.72 14.77 -7.12
CA GLU A 372 -5.04 14.67 -7.71
C GLU A 372 -4.93 14.11 -9.12
N THR A 373 -5.30 12.83 -9.28
CA THR A 373 -5.36 12.16 -10.59
C THR A 373 -6.74 12.38 -11.21
N PRO A 374 -6.99 11.95 -12.47
CA PRO A 374 -8.33 12.00 -13.04
C PRO A 374 -9.39 11.24 -12.22
N THR A 375 -8.99 10.23 -11.46
CA THR A 375 -9.91 9.31 -10.77
C THR A 375 -9.80 9.32 -9.25
N HIS A 376 -8.69 9.81 -8.67
CA HIS A 376 -8.42 9.72 -7.24
C HIS A 376 -7.88 11.04 -6.67
N TYR A 377 -8.11 11.23 -5.37
CA TYR A 377 -7.23 12.03 -4.52
C TYR A 377 -6.19 11.09 -3.90
N VAL A 378 -4.94 11.54 -3.84
CA VAL A 378 -3.80 10.79 -3.29
C VAL A 378 -3.23 11.57 -2.13
N VAL A 379 -3.44 11.08 -0.92
CA VAL A 379 -2.97 11.71 0.32
C VAL A 379 -1.70 11.00 0.78
N HIS A 380 -0.58 11.71 0.87
CA HIS A 380 0.71 11.12 1.26
C HIS A 380 0.99 11.39 2.75
N GLY A 381 0.84 10.36 3.57
CA GLY A 381 1.22 10.40 4.97
C GLY A 381 2.70 10.01 5.16
N LEU A 382 3.43 10.81 5.92
CA LEU A 382 4.82 10.58 6.27
C LEU A 382 4.94 10.19 7.75
N ALA A 383 5.97 9.42 8.11
CA ALA A 383 6.22 9.01 9.49
C ALA A 383 6.34 10.22 10.45
N VAL A 384 7.01 11.29 10.00
CA VAL A 384 7.01 12.60 10.66
C VAL A 384 6.48 13.64 9.66
N PRO A 385 5.22 14.13 9.83
CA PRO A 385 4.54 14.95 8.83
C PRO A 385 5.31 16.22 8.43
N GLU A 386 5.76 17.01 9.40
CA GLU A 386 6.50 18.26 9.16
C GLU A 386 7.84 18.24 9.91
N TYR A 387 8.67 17.23 9.62
CA TYR A 387 9.89 16.89 10.36
C TYR A 387 10.86 18.07 10.59
N LEU A 388 10.96 19.00 9.63
CA LEU A 388 11.79 20.20 9.74
C LEU A 388 11.37 21.15 10.87
N SER A 389 10.10 21.08 11.29
CA SER A 389 9.54 21.90 12.37
C SER A 389 9.25 21.11 13.64
N GLU A 390 9.09 19.79 13.52
CA GLU A 390 8.76 18.89 14.63
C GLU A 390 10.01 18.35 15.34
N LEU A 391 11.14 18.23 14.64
CA LEU A 391 12.41 17.75 15.20
C LEU A 391 13.34 18.93 15.56
N ASP A 392 14.08 18.78 16.67
CA ASP A 392 15.10 19.75 17.07
C ASP A 392 16.30 19.74 16.10
N ASP A 393 16.64 18.56 15.58
CA ASP A 393 17.66 18.34 14.55
C ASP A 393 17.02 17.57 13.38
N PRO A 394 16.91 18.18 12.18
CA PRO A 394 16.36 17.53 10.99
C PRO A 394 17.01 16.19 10.63
N ASP A 395 18.29 15.99 10.94
CA ASP A 395 19.01 14.75 10.60
C ASP A 395 18.54 13.53 11.43
N GLU A 396 17.84 13.76 12.56
CA GLU A 396 17.23 12.67 13.34
C GLU A 396 16.18 11.90 12.54
N ILE A 397 15.67 12.46 11.44
CA ILE A 397 14.65 11.83 10.59
C ILE A 397 15.06 10.45 10.08
N PHE A 398 16.34 10.24 9.77
CA PHE A 398 16.85 8.94 9.31
C PHE A 398 16.81 7.85 10.40
N SER A 399 16.62 8.25 11.66
CA SER A 399 16.48 7.33 12.80
C SER A 399 15.02 7.14 13.22
N VAL A 400 14.22 8.22 13.22
CA VAL A 400 12.84 8.19 13.74
C VAL A 400 11.77 8.03 12.68
N GLY A 401 12.07 8.31 11.41
CA GLY A 401 11.13 8.26 10.31
C GLY A 401 11.01 6.88 9.63
N ALA A 402 11.85 5.92 10.00
CA ALA A 402 11.81 4.55 9.48
C ALA A 402 10.67 3.73 10.13
N ASP A 403 9.43 4.19 9.97
CA ASP A 403 8.26 3.65 10.66
C ASP A 403 6.99 3.71 9.78
N VAL A 404 6.60 2.55 9.23
CA VAL A 404 5.37 2.38 8.43
C VAL A 404 4.12 2.60 9.28
N ASP A 405 4.15 2.24 10.57
CA ASP A 405 3.01 2.44 11.48
C ASP A 405 2.77 3.94 11.72
N ALA A 406 3.83 4.72 11.93
CA ALA A 406 3.72 6.18 12.04
C ALA A 406 3.18 6.80 10.75
N ALA A 407 3.68 6.37 9.59
CA ALA A 407 3.21 6.86 8.29
C ALA A 407 1.73 6.52 8.05
N MET A 408 1.29 5.30 8.37
CA MET A 408 -0.10 4.86 8.28
C MET A 408 -1.04 5.70 9.16
N LYS A 409 -0.61 6.00 10.39
CA LYS A 409 -1.34 6.89 11.31
C LYS A 409 -1.51 8.28 10.75
N THR A 410 -0.43 8.85 10.21
CA THR A 410 -0.44 10.15 9.56
C THR A 410 -1.37 10.15 8.35
N ALA A 411 -1.24 9.18 7.45
CA ALA A 411 -2.07 9.05 6.25
C ALA A 411 -3.56 8.95 6.60
N THR A 412 -3.89 8.19 7.65
CA THR A 412 -5.26 8.07 8.15
C THR A 412 -5.82 9.41 8.64
N ALA A 413 -5.08 10.12 9.50
CA ALA A 413 -5.53 11.39 10.06
C ALA A 413 -5.69 12.47 8.98
N GLN A 414 -4.72 12.54 8.06
CA GLN A 414 -4.72 13.50 6.95
C GLN A 414 -5.85 13.23 5.95
N THR A 415 -6.10 11.96 5.63
CA THR A 415 -7.20 11.59 4.72
C THR A 415 -8.55 11.92 5.34
N ARG A 416 -8.74 11.60 6.63
CA ARG A 416 -9.95 11.98 7.38
C ARG A 416 -10.17 13.49 7.32
N ASP A 417 -9.14 14.26 7.64
CA ASP A 417 -9.25 15.71 7.75
C ASP A 417 -9.45 16.38 6.38
N PHE A 418 -8.80 15.86 5.32
CA PHE A 418 -9.02 16.26 3.94
C PHE A 418 -10.47 16.04 3.50
N ILE A 419 -11.02 14.84 3.69
CA ILE A 419 -12.39 14.51 3.28
C ILE A 419 -13.40 15.42 4.01
N VAL A 420 -13.23 15.61 5.32
CA VAL A 420 -14.09 16.50 6.10
C VAL A 420 -14.01 17.94 5.59
N ASP A 421 -12.81 18.47 5.33
CA ASP A 421 -12.63 19.85 4.88
C ASP A 421 -13.08 20.08 3.44
N LYS A 422 -12.90 19.10 2.56
CA LYS A 422 -13.27 19.19 1.14
C LYS A 422 -14.78 19.03 0.92
N PHE A 423 -15.42 18.11 1.64
CA PHE A 423 -16.81 17.72 1.39
C PHE A 423 -17.79 18.15 2.48
N GLY A 424 -17.31 18.64 3.62
CA GLY A 424 -18.15 19.11 4.73
C GLY A 424 -18.88 17.98 5.46
N VAL A 425 -18.30 16.79 5.52
CA VAL A 425 -18.88 15.59 6.16
C VAL A 425 -18.48 15.47 7.62
N ALA A 426 -19.16 14.63 8.39
CA ALA A 426 -18.75 14.33 9.77
C ALA A 426 -17.46 13.48 9.80
N PRO A 427 -16.61 13.59 10.84
CA PRO A 427 -15.40 12.77 10.95
C PRO A 427 -15.65 11.26 10.88
N ASN A 428 -16.75 10.78 11.48
CA ASN A 428 -17.11 9.37 11.44
C ASN A 428 -17.52 8.91 10.04
N GLU A 429 -18.24 9.76 9.29
CA GLU A 429 -18.59 9.49 7.89
C GLU A 429 -17.34 9.42 7.00
N ALA A 430 -16.37 10.32 7.22
CA ALA A 430 -15.08 10.29 6.52
C ALA A 430 -14.31 8.99 6.82
N LEU A 431 -14.24 8.58 8.10
CA LEU A 431 -13.60 7.32 8.50
C LEU A 431 -14.30 6.10 7.88
N THR A 432 -15.64 6.08 7.83
CA THR A 432 -16.38 5.02 7.13
C THR A 432 -16.02 4.97 5.65
N ALA A 433 -16.02 6.12 4.96
CA ALA A 433 -15.66 6.19 3.55
C ALA A 433 -14.24 5.68 3.29
N ILE A 434 -13.30 5.97 4.19
CA ILE A 434 -11.93 5.43 4.13
C ILE A 434 -11.94 3.90 4.31
N SER A 435 -12.64 3.36 5.31
CA SER A 435 -12.67 1.91 5.57
C SER A 435 -13.18 1.08 4.39
N ILE A 436 -14.16 1.61 3.63
CA ILE A 436 -14.87 0.84 2.59
C ILE A 436 -14.39 1.11 1.17
N ALA A 437 -13.62 2.19 0.96
CA ALA A 437 -13.22 2.65 -0.38
C ALA A 437 -11.83 3.29 -0.46
N GLY A 438 -11.17 3.58 0.67
CA GLY A 438 -9.82 4.12 0.69
C GLY A 438 -8.77 3.01 0.68
N ASP A 439 -7.85 3.07 -0.27
CA ASP A 439 -6.79 2.07 -0.39
C ASP A 439 -5.45 2.60 0.10
N PHE A 440 -4.82 1.92 1.07
CA PHE A 440 -3.52 2.30 1.59
C PHE A 440 -2.40 1.44 0.99
N ALA A 441 -1.35 2.09 0.52
CA ALA A 441 -0.14 1.43 0.05
C ALA A 441 1.11 2.13 0.56
N VAL A 442 2.20 1.37 0.65
CA VAL A 442 3.51 1.87 1.05
C VAL A 442 4.05 2.69 -0.11
N THR A 443 4.36 3.97 0.13
CA THR A 443 4.91 4.84 -0.91
C THR A 443 6.37 4.46 -1.17
N GLN A 444 7.18 4.60 -0.12
CA GLN A 444 8.57 4.15 -0.04
C GLN A 444 8.95 3.84 1.41
N VAL A 445 10.00 3.03 1.58
CA VAL A 445 10.61 2.68 2.88
C VAL A 445 12.13 2.85 2.87
N VAL A 446 12.62 3.90 2.20
CA VAL A 446 14.06 4.08 1.93
C VAL A 446 14.59 5.49 2.16
N ASP A 447 13.72 6.51 2.30
CA ASP A 447 14.14 7.93 2.34
C ASP A 447 14.36 8.53 3.73
N GLY A 448 14.47 7.69 4.75
CA GLY A 448 14.51 8.14 6.14
C GLY A 448 13.14 8.55 6.68
N ASN A 449 12.37 9.42 5.99
CA ASN A 449 10.97 9.73 6.33
C ASN A 449 10.02 8.86 5.49
N TRP A 450 9.69 7.66 5.99
CA TRP A 450 8.89 6.70 5.22
C TRP A 450 7.47 7.17 4.97
N GLY A 451 6.89 6.70 3.86
CA GLY A 451 5.60 7.16 3.37
C GLY A 451 4.57 6.03 3.21
N VAL A 452 3.32 6.33 3.55
CA VAL A 452 2.12 5.55 3.19
C VAL A 452 1.14 6.51 2.54
N HIS A 453 0.61 6.15 1.38
CA HIS A 453 -0.38 6.98 0.70
C HIS A 453 -1.76 6.32 0.70
N THR A 454 -2.80 7.16 0.72
CA THR A 454 -4.19 6.72 0.61
C THR A 454 -4.76 7.17 -0.73
N MET A 455 -5.24 6.21 -1.51
CA MET A 455 -5.99 6.44 -2.74
C MET A 455 -7.48 6.56 -2.42
N VAL A 456 -8.05 7.75 -2.60
CA VAL A 456 -9.47 8.01 -2.37
C VAL A 456 -10.18 8.23 -3.70
N PRO A 457 -11.10 7.33 -4.12
CA PRO A 457 -11.77 7.44 -5.41
C PRO A 457 -12.71 8.65 -5.45
N LYS A 458 -12.54 9.53 -6.44
CA LYS A 458 -13.40 10.73 -6.62
C LYS A 458 -14.86 10.38 -6.89
N ALA A 459 -15.09 9.25 -7.56
CA ALA A 459 -16.41 8.84 -8.03
C ALA A 459 -17.40 8.55 -6.89
N ILE A 460 -16.94 8.34 -5.65
CA ILE A 460 -17.84 8.06 -4.51
C ILE A 460 -18.52 9.31 -3.97
N PHE A 461 -18.03 10.49 -4.37
CA PHE A 461 -18.55 11.80 -3.99
C PHE A 461 -19.37 12.40 -5.15
N PRO A 462 -20.39 13.26 -4.87
CA PRO A 462 -21.07 14.03 -5.90
C PRO A 462 -20.08 14.84 -6.77
N PRO A 463 -20.27 14.92 -8.10
CA PRO A 463 -21.43 14.48 -8.88
C PRO A 463 -21.42 13.01 -9.34
N TYR A 464 -20.56 12.16 -8.76
CA TYR A 464 -20.43 10.72 -9.05
C TYR A 464 -19.98 10.39 -10.48
N GLU A 465 -19.10 11.22 -11.03
CA GLU A 465 -18.54 11.00 -12.35
C GLU A 465 -17.59 9.80 -12.36
N GLY A 466 -17.76 8.92 -13.35
CA GLY A 466 -16.86 7.79 -13.55
C GLY A 466 -17.11 6.59 -12.63
N LEU A 467 -18.25 6.51 -11.93
CA LEU A 467 -18.66 5.29 -11.24
C LEU A 467 -18.64 4.10 -12.21
N LYS A 468 -17.70 3.19 -11.98
CA LYS A 468 -17.60 1.89 -12.63
C LYS A 468 -17.59 0.88 -11.52
N GLY A 469 -18.46 -0.11 -11.59
CA GLY A 469 -18.56 -1.10 -10.54
C GLY A 469 -18.92 -2.45 -11.06
N TRP A 470 -19.00 -3.37 -10.11
CA TRP A 470 -19.28 -4.75 -10.35
C TRP A 470 -20.64 -4.94 -11.03
N SER A 471 -20.63 -5.66 -12.16
CA SER A 471 -21.82 -6.15 -12.84
C SER A 471 -22.06 -7.61 -12.44
N VAL A 472 -23.21 -7.90 -11.84
CA VAL A 472 -23.59 -9.29 -11.46
C VAL A 472 -23.56 -10.20 -12.69
N PRO A 473 -22.86 -11.35 -12.65
CA PRO A 473 -23.15 -12.44 -13.55
C PRO A 473 -24.53 -13.05 -13.20
N GLU A 474 -25.39 -13.31 -14.18
CA GLU A 474 -26.65 -14.05 -13.95
C GLU A 474 -26.31 -15.37 -13.25
N LEU A 475 -26.78 -15.57 -12.01
CA LEU A 475 -26.65 -16.86 -11.36
C LEU A 475 -27.40 -17.90 -12.20
N PRO A 476 -26.79 -19.05 -12.52
CA PRO A 476 -27.57 -20.18 -13.00
C PRO A 476 -28.66 -20.51 -11.97
N GLU A 477 -29.85 -20.90 -12.44
CA GLU A 477 -30.93 -21.37 -11.57
C GLU A 477 -30.37 -22.48 -10.65
N LEU A 478 -30.17 -22.16 -9.36
CA LEU A 478 -29.66 -23.06 -8.33
C LEU A 478 -30.79 -24.03 -7.90
N THR A 479 -31.23 -24.89 -8.83
CA THR A 479 -32.47 -25.68 -8.66
C THR A 479 -32.25 -27.12 -8.21
N ASP A 480 -31.06 -27.69 -8.42
CA ASP A 480 -30.81 -29.11 -8.12
C ASP A 480 -30.02 -29.27 -6.82
N PHE A 481 -30.74 -29.65 -5.77
CA PHE A 481 -30.24 -29.92 -4.43
C PHE A 481 -29.68 -31.33 -4.34
N VAL A 482 -28.45 -31.49 -3.86
CA VAL A 482 -27.94 -32.77 -3.38
C VAL A 482 -27.54 -32.60 -1.91
N GLU A 483 -28.39 -33.08 -1.00
CA GLU A 483 -28.01 -33.23 0.40
C GLU A 483 -26.84 -34.22 0.50
N SER A 484 -25.77 -33.83 1.20
CA SER A 484 -24.62 -34.70 1.40
C SER A 484 -24.99 -35.90 2.27
N THR A 485 -24.88 -37.10 1.72
CA THR A 485 -24.80 -38.34 2.50
C THR A 485 -23.43 -38.47 3.16
N SER A 486 -23.33 -39.20 4.26
CA SER A 486 -22.05 -39.49 4.94
C SER A 486 -21.03 -40.14 3.99
N GLY A 487 -19.84 -39.54 3.86
CA GLY A 487 -18.69 -40.09 3.10
C GLY A 487 -18.51 -39.49 1.71
N CYS A 488 -17.36 -39.78 1.09
CA CYS A 488 -16.97 -39.23 -0.21
C CYS A 488 -17.94 -39.64 -1.33
N PRO A 489 -18.67 -38.68 -1.94
CA PRO A 489 -19.67 -38.99 -2.96
C PRO A 489 -19.02 -39.32 -4.31
N ALA A 490 -19.81 -39.82 -5.27
CA ALA A 490 -19.37 -39.81 -6.66
C ALA A 490 -19.35 -38.37 -7.21
N PRO A 491 -18.50 -38.05 -8.21
CA PRO A 491 -18.49 -36.70 -8.80
C PRO A 491 -19.78 -36.45 -9.58
N GLU A 492 -20.68 -35.63 -9.05
CA GLU A 492 -21.91 -35.20 -9.74
C GLU A 492 -22.32 -33.79 -9.29
N GLY A 493 -22.36 -32.85 -10.24
CA GLY A 493 -23.01 -31.54 -10.11
C GLY A 493 -22.43 -30.57 -9.06
N PRO A 494 -22.87 -29.30 -9.06
CA PRO A 494 -22.59 -28.37 -7.98
C PRO A 494 -23.31 -28.82 -6.70
N LYS A 495 -22.65 -28.69 -5.55
CA LYS A 495 -23.22 -29.00 -4.24
C LYS A 495 -23.49 -27.73 -3.47
N ILE A 496 -24.61 -27.65 -2.77
CA ILE A 496 -25.05 -26.43 -2.10
C ILE A 496 -25.06 -26.65 -0.59
N ILE A 497 -24.47 -25.73 0.17
CA ILE A 497 -24.60 -25.61 1.62
C ILE A 497 -25.44 -24.37 1.88
N ARG A 498 -26.67 -24.59 2.33
CA ARG A 498 -27.54 -23.50 2.81
C ARG A 498 -27.11 -23.12 4.21
N ALA A 499 -27.17 -21.83 4.54
CA ALA A 499 -26.89 -21.38 5.88
C ALA A 499 -28.05 -21.79 6.80
N SER A 500 -27.74 -22.48 7.90
CA SER A 500 -28.68 -22.82 8.97
C SER A 500 -27.91 -23.05 10.28
N PRO A 501 -28.57 -23.12 11.44
CA PRO A 501 -27.92 -23.45 12.70
C PRO A 501 -27.12 -24.77 12.70
N GLU A 502 -27.45 -25.71 11.81
CA GLU A 502 -26.78 -27.00 11.67
C GLU A 502 -25.59 -26.98 10.71
N THR A 503 -25.48 -25.97 9.84
CA THR A 503 -24.42 -25.87 8.81
C THR A 503 -23.40 -24.79 9.08
N VAL A 504 -23.64 -23.95 10.09
CA VAL A 504 -22.70 -22.91 10.53
C VAL A 504 -22.07 -23.25 11.85
N HIS A 505 -20.86 -22.72 12.05
CA HIS A 505 -20.24 -22.56 13.34
C HIS A 505 -19.84 -21.10 13.49
N TRP A 506 -19.88 -20.57 14.71
CA TRP A 506 -19.76 -19.12 14.94
C TRP A 506 -18.51 -18.83 15.75
N GLY A 507 -17.55 -18.14 15.15
CA GLY A 507 -16.42 -17.49 15.81
C GLY A 507 -15.20 -18.39 16.07
N TYR A 508 -15.12 -19.61 15.52
CA TYR A 508 -13.96 -20.47 15.74
C TYR A 508 -13.69 -21.49 14.65
N TYR A 509 -12.43 -21.87 14.46
CA TYR A 509 -12.02 -23.06 13.73
C TYR A 509 -11.66 -24.19 14.70
N HIS A 510 -12.03 -25.43 14.38
CA HIS A 510 -11.59 -26.62 15.10
C HIS A 510 -11.71 -27.88 14.23
N LYS A 511 -10.76 -28.81 14.36
CA LYS A 511 -10.72 -30.04 13.55
C LYS A 511 -11.79 -31.08 13.89
N ASP A 512 -12.37 -31.00 15.08
CA ASP A 512 -13.41 -31.96 15.51
C ASP A 512 -14.83 -31.50 15.14
N ILE A 513 -15.00 -30.37 14.46
CA ILE A 513 -16.32 -29.95 13.97
C ILE A 513 -16.74 -30.97 12.88
N PRO A 514 -17.90 -31.64 13.03
CA PRO A 514 -18.34 -32.61 12.03
C PRO A 514 -18.53 -31.94 10.65
N PRO A 515 -18.02 -32.53 9.56
CA PRO A 515 -18.25 -32.00 8.24
C PRO A 515 -19.74 -31.99 7.87
N VAL A 516 -20.17 -30.88 7.29
CA VAL A 516 -21.56 -30.69 6.81
C VAL A 516 -21.70 -31.10 5.35
N LEU A 517 -20.59 -31.21 4.62
CA LEU A 517 -20.52 -31.61 3.23
C LEU A 517 -19.23 -32.40 2.95
N TYR A 518 -19.33 -33.43 2.10
CA TYR A 518 -18.17 -34.14 1.54
C TYR A 518 -18.02 -33.86 0.04
N VAL A 519 -16.83 -33.51 -0.41
CA VAL A 519 -16.54 -33.15 -1.82
C VAL A 519 -15.31 -33.86 -2.35
N ASN A 520 -15.29 -34.16 -3.64
CA ASN A 520 -14.08 -34.60 -4.32
C ASN A 520 -13.32 -33.38 -4.86
N PRO A 521 -11.98 -33.47 -5.02
CA PRO A 521 -11.23 -32.49 -5.78
C PRO A 521 -11.83 -32.25 -7.18
N GLY A 522 -11.99 -30.98 -7.54
CA GLY A 522 -12.62 -30.50 -8.77
C GLY A 522 -14.12 -30.23 -8.68
N ASP A 523 -14.80 -30.60 -7.57
CA ASP A 523 -16.22 -30.32 -7.38
C ASP A 523 -16.48 -28.81 -7.23
N GLU A 524 -17.63 -28.35 -7.72
CA GLU A 524 -18.15 -27.01 -7.43
C GLU A 524 -19.03 -27.02 -6.18
N VAL A 525 -18.84 -26.04 -5.31
CA VAL A 525 -19.57 -25.86 -4.06
C VAL A 525 -20.17 -24.47 -4.01
N VAL A 526 -21.45 -24.39 -3.71
CA VAL A 526 -22.17 -23.14 -3.44
C VAL A 526 -22.37 -23.02 -1.94
N ILE A 527 -21.84 -21.98 -1.32
CA ILE A 527 -21.89 -21.73 0.11
C ILE A 527 -22.67 -20.44 0.33
N GLU A 528 -23.78 -20.51 1.04
CA GLU A 528 -24.43 -19.30 1.56
C GLU A 528 -23.69 -18.82 2.81
N THR A 529 -23.34 -17.54 2.86
CA THR A 529 -22.72 -16.92 4.03
C THR A 529 -23.68 -15.91 4.65
N ILE A 530 -23.63 -15.80 5.98
CA ILE A 530 -24.39 -14.82 6.75
C ILE A 530 -23.40 -13.88 7.41
N THR A 531 -23.62 -12.57 7.27
CA THR A 531 -22.79 -11.56 7.94
C THR A 531 -22.92 -11.64 9.46
N LEU A 532 -21.84 -11.33 10.20
CA LEU A 532 -21.88 -11.20 11.67
C LEU A 532 -22.69 -9.97 12.16
N ASN A 533 -23.08 -9.07 11.26
CA ASN A 533 -23.82 -7.85 11.58
C ASN A 533 -25.34 -7.97 11.34
N GLY A 534 -25.88 -9.19 11.26
CA GLY A 534 -27.31 -9.42 11.00
C GLY A 534 -28.26 -8.70 11.97
N GLY A 535 -27.83 -8.47 13.21
CA GLY A 535 -28.62 -7.79 14.24
C GLY A 535 -28.42 -6.27 14.33
N ASP A 536 -27.52 -5.69 13.52
CA ASP A 536 -27.28 -4.24 13.47
C ASP A 536 -28.47 -3.45 12.97
N ASP A 537 -29.27 -4.02 12.07
CA ASP A 537 -30.60 -3.50 11.74
C ASP A 537 -31.46 -4.71 11.39
N TRP A 538 -31.95 -5.36 12.44
CA TRP A 538 -32.75 -6.59 12.36
C TRP A 538 -33.84 -6.52 11.29
N ASP A 539 -34.55 -5.38 11.22
CA ASP A 539 -35.70 -5.21 10.35
C ASP A 539 -35.32 -5.22 8.86
N ARG A 540 -34.10 -4.80 8.52
CA ARG A 540 -33.64 -4.71 7.13
C ARG A 540 -32.74 -5.85 6.72
N ILE A 541 -31.78 -6.20 7.59
CA ILE A 541 -30.72 -7.16 7.29
C ILE A 541 -31.21 -8.59 7.48
N SER A 542 -31.99 -8.86 8.53
CA SER A 542 -32.35 -10.23 8.92
C SER A 542 -33.82 -10.60 8.70
N MET A 543 -34.74 -9.71 9.02
CA MET A 543 -36.18 -10.01 9.04
C MET A 543 -36.70 -10.38 7.65
N GLY A 544 -37.41 -11.51 7.57
CA GLY A 544 -37.94 -12.08 6.33
C GLY A 544 -37.01 -13.07 5.63
N ASP A 545 -35.76 -13.20 6.08
CA ASP A 545 -34.84 -14.25 5.66
C ASP A 545 -34.77 -15.38 6.69
N ALA A 546 -35.41 -16.50 6.37
CA ALA A 546 -35.53 -17.63 7.28
C ALA A 546 -34.19 -18.22 7.77
N ALA A 547 -33.12 -18.14 6.96
CA ALA A 547 -31.79 -18.64 7.37
C ALA A 547 -31.16 -17.72 8.42
N THR A 548 -31.10 -16.42 8.09
CA THR A 548 -30.55 -15.40 8.98
C THR A 548 -31.34 -15.33 10.28
N GLU A 549 -32.68 -15.33 10.20
CA GLU A 549 -33.56 -15.37 11.38
C GLU A 549 -33.26 -16.57 12.27
N ALA A 550 -33.10 -17.77 11.72
CA ALA A 550 -32.85 -18.99 12.49
C ALA A 550 -31.48 -19.01 13.17
N ILE A 551 -30.44 -18.48 12.50
CA ILE A 551 -29.07 -18.41 13.03
C ILE A 551 -28.97 -17.37 14.15
N TYR A 552 -29.57 -16.19 13.96
CA TYR A 552 -29.57 -15.12 14.95
C TYR A 552 -30.60 -15.29 16.05
N TRP A 553 -31.57 -16.21 15.89
CA TRP A 553 -32.70 -16.34 16.79
C TRP A 553 -32.24 -16.43 18.24
N TRP A 554 -32.73 -15.51 19.05
CA TRP A 554 -32.43 -15.44 20.47
C TRP A 554 -33.64 -14.88 21.20
N ASN A 555 -34.20 -15.69 22.09
CA ASN A 555 -35.21 -15.26 23.05
C ASN A 555 -34.90 -15.81 24.45
N GLN A 556 -35.80 -15.58 25.40
CA GLN A 556 -35.62 -16.00 26.80
C GLN A 556 -35.37 -17.51 27.01
N THR A 557 -35.79 -18.37 26.07
CA THR A 557 -35.78 -19.83 26.21
C THR A 557 -35.00 -20.57 25.13
N ASP A 558 -34.67 -19.90 24.04
CA ASP A 558 -34.14 -20.53 22.84
C ASP A 558 -33.08 -19.66 22.17
N MET A 559 -31.99 -20.31 21.76
CA MET A 559 -30.83 -19.72 21.09
C MET A 559 -30.15 -20.85 20.30
N PRO A 560 -30.60 -21.12 19.05
CA PRO A 560 -30.18 -22.31 18.29
C PRO A 560 -28.66 -22.37 18.09
N VAL A 561 -28.02 -21.23 17.85
CA VAL A 561 -26.55 -21.11 17.80
C VAL A 561 -26.07 -20.43 19.08
N SER A 562 -25.99 -21.21 20.15
CA SER A 562 -25.64 -20.71 21.49
C SER A 562 -24.15 -20.53 21.72
N LYS A 563 -23.30 -21.17 20.92
CA LYS A 563 -21.84 -21.01 20.99
C LYS A 563 -21.41 -20.02 19.92
N ARG A 564 -20.83 -18.89 20.34
CA ARG A 564 -20.36 -17.81 19.46
C ARG A 564 -18.99 -17.36 19.92
N GLY A 565 -17.94 -17.82 19.24
CA GLY A 565 -16.53 -17.64 19.58
C GLY A 565 -15.87 -18.93 20.07
N ALA A 566 -14.54 -18.94 20.00
CA ALA A 566 -13.67 -19.94 20.60
C ALA A 566 -13.64 -19.77 22.12
N ARG A 567 -13.46 -20.88 22.84
CA ARG A 567 -13.06 -20.88 24.27
C ARG A 567 -13.96 -20.02 25.15
N CYS A 568 -15.25 -20.32 25.18
CA CYS A 568 -16.19 -19.69 26.11
C CYS A 568 -15.79 -19.99 27.57
N GLU A 569 -15.16 -19.02 28.25
CA GLU A 569 -14.89 -19.17 29.68
C GLU A 569 -16.20 -19.03 30.44
N ASN A 570 -16.54 -20.02 31.27
CA ASN A 570 -17.50 -19.82 32.36
C ASN A 570 -16.82 -18.89 33.38
N VAL A 571 -16.72 -17.60 33.09
CA VAL A 571 -16.27 -16.61 34.06
C VAL A 571 -17.23 -16.76 35.25
N PRO A 572 -16.76 -17.14 36.45
CA PRO A 572 -17.59 -17.12 37.64
C PRO A 572 -17.83 -15.65 37.92
N SER A 573 -18.90 -15.11 37.37
CA SER A 573 -19.27 -13.75 37.65
C SER A 573 -19.55 -13.70 39.16
N THR A 574 -18.80 -12.85 39.86
CA THR A 574 -19.21 -12.44 41.21
C THR A 574 -20.52 -11.64 41.17
N GLU A 575 -21.06 -11.39 39.96
CA GLU A 575 -22.33 -10.74 39.62
C GLU A 575 -23.01 -11.54 38.47
N GLY A 576 -23.93 -12.46 38.77
CA GLY A 576 -24.62 -13.41 37.88
C GLY A 576 -25.30 -12.92 36.58
N ASP A 577 -24.96 -11.77 36.01
CA ASP A 577 -25.73 -11.01 35.02
C ASP A 577 -25.03 -10.77 33.65
N ARG A 578 -24.00 -11.56 33.26
CA ARG A 578 -23.29 -11.36 31.96
C ARG A 578 -23.30 -12.60 31.07
N THR A 579 -23.41 -12.39 29.76
CA THR A 579 -23.22 -13.41 28.72
C THR A 579 -21.80 -14.01 28.78
N PRO A 580 -21.61 -15.32 28.51
CA PRO A 580 -20.28 -15.92 28.45
C PRO A 580 -19.42 -15.25 27.38
N THR A 581 -18.25 -14.71 27.77
CA THR A 581 -17.30 -14.14 26.82
C THR A 581 -16.58 -15.26 26.07
N CYS A 582 -16.78 -15.34 24.76
CA CYS A 582 -15.99 -16.19 23.88
C CYS A 582 -15.24 -15.31 22.86
N GLU A 583 -14.07 -15.75 22.40
CA GLU A 583 -13.23 -14.99 21.48
C GLU A 583 -13.54 -15.38 20.03
N GLY A 584 -13.98 -14.45 19.20
CA GLY A 584 -14.26 -14.68 17.78
C GLY A 584 -15.68 -14.30 17.36
N ALA A 585 -15.84 -13.79 16.14
CA ALA A 585 -17.04 -13.05 15.76
C ALA A 585 -17.75 -13.55 14.50
N HIS A 586 -17.06 -14.25 13.60
CA HIS A 586 -17.55 -14.52 12.26
C HIS A 586 -18.45 -15.76 12.19
N ILE A 587 -19.54 -15.69 11.43
CA ILE A 587 -20.38 -16.85 11.13
C ILE A 587 -19.76 -17.58 9.95
N MET A 588 -19.34 -18.81 10.18
CA MET A 588 -18.62 -19.64 9.21
C MET A 588 -19.50 -20.79 8.77
N THR A 589 -19.74 -20.89 7.46
CA THR A 589 -20.48 -22.03 6.89
C THR A 589 -19.52 -23.14 6.53
N GLY A 590 -19.77 -24.35 7.03
CA GLY A 590 -18.85 -25.49 6.93
C GLY A 590 -18.78 -26.32 8.21
N PRO A 591 -17.75 -27.16 8.39
CA PRO A 591 -16.67 -27.40 7.45
C PRO A 591 -17.03 -28.37 6.32
N VAL A 592 -16.38 -28.18 5.17
CA VAL A 592 -16.41 -29.06 4.01
C VAL A 592 -15.22 -30.01 4.09
N PHE A 593 -15.49 -31.31 4.07
CA PHE A 593 -14.47 -32.35 3.99
C PHE A 593 -14.10 -32.63 2.54
N ILE A 594 -12.82 -32.48 2.20
CA ILE A 594 -12.29 -32.62 0.84
C ILE A 594 -11.60 -33.99 0.72
N CYS A 595 -12.20 -34.87 -0.06
CA CYS A 595 -11.80 -36.27 -0.15
C CYS A 595 -10.37 -36.45 -0.65
N GLY A 596 -9.58 -37.19 0.13
CA GLY A 596 -8.20 -37.50 -0.21
C GLY A 596 -7.20 -36.37 0.05
N VAL A 597 -7.61 -35.26 0.68
CA VAL A 597 -6.68 -34.27 1.23
C VAL A 597 -6.00 -34.86 2.47
N GLU A 598 -4.68 -34.80 2.50
CA GLU A 598 -3.83 -35.20 3.61
C GLU A 598 -3.05 -33.99 4.15
N PRO A 599 -2.51 -34.06 5.39
CA PRO A 599 -1.61 -33.04 5.90
C PRO A 599 -0.45 -32.75 4.94
N ASN A 600 -0.14 -31.46 4.79
CA ASN A 600 0.74 -30.83 3.82
C ASN A 600 0.24 -30.77 2.38
N ASP A 601 -0.90 -31.32 1.98
CA ASP A 601 -1.42 -31.01 0.64
C ASP A 601 -1.80 -29.52 0.53
N THR A 602 -1.79 -28.97 -0.68
CA THR A 602 -2.32 -27.62 -0.94
C THR A 602 -3.74 -27.72 -1.46
N VAL A 603 -4.71 -27.20 -0.72
CA VAL A 603 -6.08 -26.99 -1.18
C VAL A 603 -6.11 -25.74 -2.04
N LYS A 604 -6.69 -25.86 -3.23
CA LYS A 604 -6.90 -24.79 -4.19
C LYS A 604 -8.38 -24.42 -4.19
N VAL A 605 -8.69 -23.15 -3.97
CA VAL A 605 -10.07 -22.63 -3.97
C VAL A 605 -10.22 -21.60 -5.07
N ASP A 606 -10.85 -21.97 -6.19
CA ASP A 606 -11.25 -21.00 -7.23
C ASP A 606 -12.55 -20.31 -6.79
N ILE A 607 -12.52 -18.99 -6.65
CA ILE A 607 -13.71 -18.17 -6.39
C ILE A 607 -14.34 -17.87 -7.76
N LEU A 608 -15.45 -18.53 -8.07
CA LEU A 608 -16.08 -18.43 -9.38
C LEU A 608 -17.05 -17.27 -9.45
N ASP A 609 -17.92 -17.13 -8.45
CA ASP A 609 -18.90 -16.05 -8.36
C ASP A 609 -19.21 -15.72 -6.89
N LEU A 610 -19.56 -14.47 -6.62
CA LEU A 610 -20.11 -14.00 -5.34
C LEU A 610 -21.33 -13.15 -5.63
N VAL A 611 -22.44 -13.41 -4.93
CA VAL A 611 -23.69 -12.69 -5.18
C VAL A 611 -24.31 -12.20 -3.88
N PRO A 612 -24.70 -10.92 -3.78
CA PRO A 612 -25.42 -10.40 -2.64
C PRO A 612 -26.68 -11.21 -2.35
N ARG A 613 -26.85 -11.60 -1.08
CA ARG A 613 -28.04 -12.33 -0.63
C ARG A 613 -29.21 -11.36 -0.61
N LEU A 614 -30.25 -11.62 -1.40
CA LEU A 614 -31.43 -10.77 -1.47
C LEU A 614 -32.48 -11.22 -0.45
N ASN A 615 -32.98 -10.27 0.35
CA ASN A 615 -34.07 -10.53 1.27
C ASN A 615 -35.42 -10.59 0.52
N PRO A 616 -36.26 -11.63 0.77
CA PRO A 616 -37.56 -11.74 0.14
C PRO A 616 -38.43 -10.49 0.37
N GLY A 617 -38.91 -9.87 -0.71
CA GLY A 617 -39.83 -8.73 -0.64
C GLY A 617 -39.17 -7.34 -0.64
N GLN A 618 -37.85 -7.24 -0.84
CA GLN A 618 -37.11 -5.97 -0.85
C GLN A 618 -36.69 -5.48 -2.26
N ASP A 619 -37.47 -5.74 -3.31
CA ASP A 619 -37.32 -5.15 -4.66
C ASP A 619 -35.88 -5.12 -5.24
N ASN A 620 -35.14 -6.24 -5.20
CA ASN A 620 -33.73 -6.33 -5.64
C ASN A 620 -32.76 -5.40 -4.87
N ARG A 621 -33.06 -5.13 -3.61
CA ARG A 621 -32.18 -4.45 -2.67
C ARG A 621 -31.74 -5.42 -1.59
N THR A 622 -30.61 -5.12 -0.99
CA THR A 622 -30.13 -5.84 0.19
C THR A 622 -29.27 -4.92 1.06
N PHE A 623 -29.10 -5.29 2.32
CA PHE A 623 -28.63 -4.39 3.37
C PHE A 623 -27.46 -4.99 4.13
N GLY A 624 -26.52 -4.13 4.47
CA GLY A 624 -25.37 -4.45 5.31
C GLY A 624 -25.08 -3.32 6.29
N SER A 625 -24.00 -3.41 7.05
CA SER A 625 -23.57 -2.32 7.91
C SER A 625 -22.05 -2.14 7.91
N VAL A 626 -21.61 -0.99 8.42
CA VAL A 626 -20.20 -0.71 8.73
C VAL A 626 -20.15 -0.23 10.16
N VAL A 627 -19.22 -0.79 10.94
CA VAL A 627 -19.01 -0.50 12.35
C VAL A 627 -17.67 0.19 12.56
N LEU A 628 -17.73 1.30 13.30
CA LEU A 628 -16.59 1.99 13.89
C LEU A 628 -16.39 1.43 15.29
N GLY A 629 -15.82 0.24 15.32
CA GLY A 629 -15.61 -0.54 16.52
C GLY A 629 -14.41 -0.08 17.32
N ASN A 630 -14.43 -0.30 18.62
CA ASN A 630 -13.31 0.04 19.50
C ASN A 630 -11.99 -0.73 19.21
N TRP A 631 -12.03 -1.77 18.36
CA TRP A 631 -10.86 -2.48 17.81
C TRP A 631 -10.32 -1.85 16.53
N GLY A 632 -11.09 -0.96 15.90
CA GLY A 632 -10.70 -0.28 14.68
C GLY A 632 -9.47 0.61 14.87
N TYR A 633 -8.71 0.80 13.79
CA TYR A 633 -7.43 1.50 13.82
C TYR A 633 -7.56 2.99 14.17
N GLN A 634 -8.72 3.60 13.90
CA GLN A 634 -9.03 4.99 14.28
C GLN A 634 -8.85 5.27 15.77
N TYR A 635 -9.04 4.26 16.64
CA TYR A 635 -8.87 4.39 18.09
C TYR A 635 -7.40 4.45 18.52
N ARG A 636 -6.46 4.21 17.61
CA ARG A 636 -5.02 4.39 17.82
C ARG A 636 -4.56 5.82 17.53
N LEU A 637 -5.47 6.68 17.10
CA LEU A 637 -5.26 8.07 16.73
C LEU A 637 -6.11 9.00 17.61
N PRO A 638 -5.68 10.24 17.86
CA PRO A 638 -6.55 11.24 18.45
C PRO A 638 -7.72 11.57 17.51
N LYS A 639 -8.85 11.98 18.08
CA LYS A 639 -9.94 12.58 17.31
C LYS A 639 -9.44 13.86 16.63
N ARG A 640 -10.19 14.30 15.62
CA ARG A 640 -9.87 15.52 14.88
C ARG A 640 -9.74 16.77 15.75
N ASP A 641 -10.48 16.85 16.85
CA ASP A 641 -10.40 17.96 17.81
C ASP A 641 -9.24 17.83 18.82
N GLY A 642 -8.42 16.79 18.69
CA GLY A 642 -7.30 16.48 19.57
C GLY A 642 -7.69 15.76 20.86
N SER A 643 -8.98 15.47 21.08
CA SER A 643 -9.43 14.69 22.22
C SER A 643 -9.24 13.19 22.01
N ASP A 644 -9.10 12.45 23.12
CA ASP A 644 -9.03 11.00 23.10
C ASP A 644 -10.41 10.38 22.82
N TRP A 645 -10.40 9.18 22.26
CA TRP A 645 -11.60 8.35 22.16
C TRP A 645 -12.00 7.78 23.53
N CYS A 646 -13.30 7.81 23.83
CA CYS A 646 -13.94 7.15 24.94
C CYS A 646 -14.12 5.66 24.59
N MET A 647 -13.18 4.87 25.10
CA MET A 647 -13.28 3.42 25.16
C MET A 647 -14.03 3.11 26.47
N GLY A 648 -15.25 2.58 26.40
CA GLY A 648 -15.98 2.18 27.61
C GLY A 648 -15.12 1.31 28.54
N ASP A 649 -15.50 1.22 29.83
CA ASP A 649 -14.65 0.75 30.96
C ASP A 649 -14.20 -0.74 30.92
N ALA A 650 -14.26 -1.43 29.78
CA ALA A 650 -14.24 -2.88 29.72
C ALA A 650 -12.86 -3.55 29.79
N PHE A 651 -11.78 -3.01 29.20
CA PHE A 651 -10.53 -3.82 29.11
C PHE A 651 -9.18 -3.10 29.19
N ARG A 652 -9.13 -1.76 29.28
CA ARG A 652 -7.84 -1.03 29.37
C ARG A 652 -7.68 -0.08 30.55
N GLY A 653 -8.63 -0.05 31.50
CA GLY A 653 -8.51 0.81 32.69
C GLY A 653 -8.22 2.29 32.36
N ARG A 654 -8.69 2.77 31.19
CA ARG A 654 -8.54 4.14 30.73
C ARG A 654 -9.86 4.63 30.12
N THR A 655 -10.74 5.10 30.98
CA THR A 655 -11.34 6.44 31.02
C THR A 655 -12.70 6.30 31.71
N GLY A 656 -12.94 7.10 32.76
CA GLY A 656 -14.19 7.11 33.51
C GLY A 656 -15.36 7.77 32.76
N CYS A 657 -15.48 7.50 31.47
CA CYS A 657 -16.54 8.00 30.61
C CYS A 657 -17.65 6.96 30.55
N GLY A 658 -18.86 7.31 31.00
CA GLY A 658 -20.00 6.37 31.08
C GLY A 658 -20.63 5.96 29.74
N TYR A 659 -19.91 6.06 28.61
CA TYR A 659 -20.36 5.73 27.24
C TYR A 659 -19.16 5.42 26.33
N SER A 660 -19.37 4.68 25.22
CA SER A 660 -18.36 4.45 24.16
C SER A 660 -18.61 5.35 22.94
N ASP A 661 -17.54 5.76 22.26
CA ASP A 661 -17.60 6.50 20.98
C ASP A 661 -17.79 5.57 19.76
N GLU A 662 -18.41 4.41 19.95
CA GLU A 662 -18.64 3.45 18.88
C GLU A 662 -19.88 3.83 18.06
N PHE A 663 -19.77 3.67 16.74
CA PHE A 663 -20.83 4.00 15.80
C PHE A 663 -21.03 2.87 14.82
N ALA A 664 -22.26 2.72 14.34
CA ALA A 664 -22.59 1.84 13.24
C ALA A 664 -23.38 2.61 12.18
N SER A 665 -23.35 2.11 10.96
CA SER A 665 -24.08 2.68 9.83
C SER A 665 -24.74 1.59 9.02
N THR A 666 -26.00 1.78 8.65
CA THR A 666 -26.74 0.83 7.81
C THR A 666 -26.64 1.28 6.36
N TRP A 667 -26.30 0.34 5.48
CA TRP A 667 -26.08 0.57 4.06
C TRP A 667 -27.07 -0.22 3.22
N GLU A 668 -27.53 0.40 2.14
CA GLU A 668 -28.36 -0.24 1.13
C GLU A 668 -27.52 -0.48 -0.13
N ALA A 669 -27.49 -1.72 -0.60
CA ALA A 669 -26.95 -2.09 -1.90
C ALA A 669 -28.08 -2.25 -2.93
N TYR A 670 -27.91 -1.65 -4.10
CA TYR A 670 -28.89 -1.68 -5.18
C TYR A 670 -28.22 -1.48 -6.55
N GLN A 671 -28.96 -1.79 -7.62
CA GLN A 671 -28.50 -1.53 -8.98
C GLN A 671 -28.85 -0.11 -9.44
N GLU A 672 -27.86 0.59 -9.97
CA GLU A 672 -28.03 1.84 -10.69
C GLU A 672 -27.30 1.72 -12.04
N ASN A 673 -28.01 1.92 -13.15
CA ASN A 673 -27.45 1.85 -14.52
C ASN A 673 -26.68 0.54 -14.84
N GLY A 674 -27.07 -0.59 -14.23
CA GLY A 674 -26.44 -1.90 -14.46
C GLY A 674 -25.22 -2.18 -13.58
N THR A 675 -24.86 -1.26 -12.70
CA THR A 675 -23.79 -1.43 -11.70
C THR A 675 -24.41 -1.55 -10.31
N TRP A 676 -23.87 -2.45 -9.49
CA TRP A 676 -24.21 -2.47 -8.06
C TRP A 676 -23.43 -1.41 -7.30
N ILE A 677 -24.15 -0.63 -6.52
CA ILE A 677 -23.61 0.38 -5.62
C ILE A 677 -24.20 0.22 -4.22
N ALA A 678 -23.46 0.69 -3.23
CA ALA A 678 -23.90 0.84 -1.86
C ALA A 678 -23.98 2.33 -1.48
N SER A 679 -24.99 2.68 -0.71
CA SER A 679 -25.17 4.03 -0.13
C SER A 679 -25.62 3.94 1.34
N PRO A 680 -25.19 4.88 2.20
CA PRO A 680 -25.60 4.88 3.60
C PRO A 680 -27.06 5.33 3.73
N LEU A 681 -27.80 4.70 4.64
CA LEU A 681 -29.16 5.12 5.01
C LEU A 681 -29.15 6.05 6.22
N TYR A 682 -28.38 5.69 7.26
CA TYR A 682 -28.22 6.46 8.48
C TYR A 682 -27.05 5.91 9.31
N TYR A 683 -26.62 6.71 10.28
CA TYR A 683 -25.65 6.33 11.31
C TYR A 683 -26.33 6.33 12.68
N TYR A 684 -25.80 5.54 13.61
CA TYR A 684 -26.23 5.55 15.01
C TYR A 684 -25.07 5.24 15.96
N ASN A 685 -25.12 5.74 17.20
CA ASN A 685 -24.18 5.32 18.24
C ASN A 685 -24.55 3.91 18.73
N ILE A 686 -23.54 3.12 19.05
CA ILE A 686 -23.75 1.83 19.68
C ILE A 686 -24.16 2.06 21.14
N ALA A 687 -25.30 1.47 21.50
CA ALA A 687 -25.92 1.58 22.81
C ALA A 687 -25.74 0.29 23.60
N ASN A 688 -25.75 0.39 24.94
CA ASN A 688 -25.78 -0.82 25.77
C ASN A 688 -27.17 -1.45 25.70
N ILE A 689 -27.19 -2.76 25.48
CA ILE A 689 -28.42 -3.53 25.33
C ILE A 689 -28.52 -4.62 26.39
N ILE A 690 -29.76 -4.99 26.70
CA ILE A 690 -30.11 -6.12 27.55
C ILE A 690 -30.67 -7.19 26.63
N ASP A 691 -30.05 -8.37 26.67
CA ASP A 691 -30.48 -9.53 25.91
C ASP A 691 -31.82 -10.10 26.45
N PRO A 692 -32.52 -10.98 25.69
CA PRO A 692 -33.78 -11.58 26.13
C PRO A 692 -33.71 -12.46 27.38
N GLN A 693 -32.51 -12.85 27.81
CA GLN A 693 -32.27 -13.63 29.02
C GLN A 693 -31.97 -12.73 30.24
N GLY A 694 -31.86 -11.42 30.02
CA GLY A 694 -31.66 -10.41 31.05
C GLY A 694 -30.19 -10.15 31.36
N HIS A 695 -29.26 -10.61 30.52
CA HIS A 695 -27.86 -10.25 30.69
C HIS A 695 -27.64 -8.82 30.24
N ASP A 696 -26.82 -8.10 31.01
CA ASP A 696 -26.35 -6.77 30.67
C ASP A 696 -25.09 -6.90 29.81
N ASP A 697 -25.24 -6.64 28.51
CA ASP A 697 -24.12 -6.60 27.57
C ASP A 697 -23.51 -5.18 27.57
N PHE A 698 -22.96 -4.76 28.72
CA PHE A 698 -22.28 -3.47 28.96
C PHE A 698 -20.94 -3.32 28.20
N LEU A 699 -20.67 -4.12 27.17
CA LEU A 699 -19.34 -4.29 26.62
C LEU A 699 -19.34 -3.86 25.16
N GLY A 700 -18.39 -3.00 24.79
CA GLY A 700 -18.23 -2.50 23.42
C GLY A 700 -18.08 -3.61 22.36
N TYR A 701 -18.07 -3.23 21.08
CA TYR A 701 -18.47 -4.11 19.97
C TYR A 701 -17.56 -5.35 19.74
N THR A 702 -16.37 -5.40 20.34
CA THR A 702 -15.53 -6.61 20.42
C THR A 702 -16.18 -7.82 21.10
N HIS A 703 -17.22 -7.63 21.92
CA HIS A 703 -17.95 -8.72 22.59
C HIS A 703 -19.35 -8.98 21.96
N ILE A 704 -19.68 -8.30 20.86
CA ILE A 704 -21.06 -8.08 20.39
C ILE A 704 -21.51 -9.03 19.26
N SER A 705 -20.73 -10.07 18.91
CA SER A 705 -21.12 -10.97 17.82
C SER A 705 -22.50 -11.62 18.05
N GLY A 706 -23.47 -11.21 17.22
CA GLY A 706 -24.84 -11.71 17.25
C GLY A 706 -25.83 -11.01 18.19
N LEU A 707 -25.51 -9.81 18.69
CA LEU A 707 -26.49 -8.94 19.35
C LEU A 707 -27.54 -8.41 18.36
N ILE A 708 -28.75 -8.12 18.85
CA ILE A 708 -29.84 -7.55 18.03
C ILE A 708 -30.22 -6.20 18.61
N PHE A 709 -29.99 -5.12 17.85
CA PHE A 709 -30.28 -3.77 18.30
C PHE A 709 -31.78 -3.45 18.19
N PRO A 710 -32.46 -3.11 19.30
CA PRO A 710 -33.88 -2.81 19.30
C PRO A 710 -34.14 -1.37 18.81
N HIS A 711 -34.08 -1.18 17.49
CA HIS A 711 -34.24 0.11 16.84
C HIS A 711 -35.64 0.73 17.02
N THR A 712 -35.67 2.06 17.07
CA THR A 712 -36.88 2.87 17.26
C THR A 712 -37.02 3.97 16.20
N TYR A 713 -36.26 3.89 15.09
CA TYR A 713 -36.39 4.81 13.98
C TYR A 713 -37.81 4.72 13.34
N PRO A 714 -38.26 5.75 12.61
CA PRO A 714 -39.57 5.73 11.98
C PRO A 714 -39.75 4.52 11.06
N ASN A 715 -40.77 3.70 11.33
CA ASN A 715 -41.09 2.43 10.65
C ASN A 715 -40.29 1.20 11.06
N SER A 716 -39.56 1.21 12.18
CA SER A 716 -39.11 -0.06 12.77
C SER A 716 -40.31 -0.95 13.15
N SER A 717 -40.14 -2.26 13.02
CA SER A 717 -41.20 -3.25 13.19
C SER A 717 -41.55 -3.49 14.67
N GLY A 718 -40.59 -3.26 15.57
CA GLY A 718 -40.67 -3.64 16.98
C GLY A 718 -40.27 -5.09 17.26
N ALA A 719 -39.85 -5.87 16.24
CA ALA A 719 -39.60 -7.30 16.36
C ALA A 719 -38.50 -7.66 17.37
N ALA A 720 -37.40 -6.90 17.40
CA ALA A 720 -36.33 -7.08 18.37
C ALA A 720 -36.85 -6.90 19.81
N GLN A 721 -37.68 -5.89 20.05
CA GLN A 721 -38.32 -5.66 21.36
C GLN A 721 -39.30 -6.78 21.71
N ASP A 722 -40.07 -7.27 20.74
CA ASP A 722 -40.98 -8.41 20.92
C ASP A 722 -40.23 -9.71 21.28
N MET A 723 -38.98 -9.86 20.80
CA MET A 723 -38.07 -10.94 21.18
C MET A 723 -37.47 -10.77 22.59
N GLY A 724 -37.60 -9.59 23.19
CA GLY A 724 -37.13 -9.28 24.55
C GLY A 724 -35.87 -8.42 24.61
N TRP A 725 -35.33 -7.98 23.47
CA TRP A 725 -34.18 -7.07 23.43
C TRP A 725 -34.59 -5.67 23.86
N SER A 726 -33.77 -5.03 24.70
CA SER A 726 -34.03 -3.65 25.15
C SER A 726 -32.75 -2.84 25.27
N VAL A 727 -32.86 -1.52 25.12
CA VAL A 727 -31.76 -0.58 25.37
C VAL A 727 -31.78 -0.19 26.84
N MET A 728 -30.61 -0.08 27.47
CA MET A 728 -30.53 0.53 28.78
C MET A 728 -30.90 2.01 28.73
N GLU A 729 -31.79 2.45 29.64
CA GLU A 729 -32.34 3.83 29.65
C GLU A 729 -31.24 4.92 29.69
N GLU A 730 -30.07 4.59 30.23
CA GLU A 730 -28.94 5.53 30.39
C GLU A 730 -28.11 5.72 29.10
N THR A 731 -28.26 4.84 28.10
CA THR A 731 -27.51 4.86 26.83
C THR A 731 -28.45 4.73 25.63
N PRO A 732 -29.31 5.71 25.31
CA PRO A 732 -30.22 5.60 24.18
C PRO A 732 -29.48 5.55 22.83
N ILE A 733 -30.14 4.95 21.82
CA ILE A 733 -29.69 5.01 20.43
C ILE A 733 -30.10 6.37 19.85
N GLU A 734 -29.10 7.13 19.43
CA GLU A 734 -29.21 8.40 18.70
C GLU A 734 -28.88 8.17 17.22
N TYR A 735 -29.70 8.73 16.34
CA TYR A 735 -29.60 8.52 14.90
C TYR A 735 -29.20 9.80 14.16
N GLN A 736 -28.32 9.66 13.17
CA GLN A 736 -28.10 10.63 12.11
C GLN A 736 -28.80 10.15 10.84
N LEU A 737 -30.00 10.68 10.57
CA LEU A 737 -30.90 10.21 9.50
C LEU A 737 -30.69 10.87 8.12
N ASP A 738 -29.76 11.83 8.01
CA ASP A 738 -29.44 12.53 6.75
C ASP A 738 -27.93 12.45 6.53
N PRO A 739 -27.40 11.25 6.23
CA PRO A 739 -25.97 11.07 6.02
C PRO A 739 -25.51 11.71 4.72
N PHE A 740 -24.21 12.00 4.62
CA PHE A 740 -23.63 12.37 3.34
C PHE A 740 -23.86 11.24 2.31
N PRO A 741 -24.35 11.54 1.09
CA PRO A 741 -24.84 10.53 0.17
C PRO A 741 -23.69 9.86 -0.61
N PHE A 742 -22.83 9.09 0.05
CA PHE A 742 -21.80 8.32 -0.65
C PHE A 742 -22.42 7.31 -1.63
N LYS A 743 -21.74 7.08 -2.76
CA LYS A 743 -22.05 5.98 -3.69
C LYS A 743 -20.80 5.15 -3.93
N VAL A 744 -20.73 3.97 -3.32
CA VAL A 744 -19.55 3.10 -3.43
C VAL A 744 -19.87 1.93 -4.34
N PRO A 745 -19.13 1.70 -5.43
CA PRO A 745 -19.23 0.47 -6.22
C PRO A 745 -19.02 -0.77 -5.35
N LEU A 746 -19.82 -1.81 -5.55
CA LEU A 746 -19.55 -3.09 -4.90
C LEU A 746 -18.26 -3.73 -5.46
N ASN A 747 -17.50 -4.35 -4.57
CA ASN A 747 -16.43 -5.30 -4.85
C ASN A 747 -16.62 -6.53 -3.93
N PRO A 748 -17.56 -7.44 -4.25
CA PRO A 748 -17.90 -8.53 -3.35
C PRO A 748 -16.74 -9.50 -3.15
N HIS A 749 -16.44 -9.84 -1.89
CA HIS A 749 -15.36 -10.76 -1.51
C HIS A 749 -15.66 -11.52 -0.21
N ILE A 750 -14.84 -12.52 0.10
CA ILE A 750 -14.95 -13.33 1.33
C ILE A 750 -13.81 -12.93 2.28
N GLY A 751 -14.11 -12.23 3.38
CA GLY A 751 -13.14 -11.86 4.41
C GLY A 751 -12.51 -13.08 5.07
N ASN A 752 -13.36 -14.04 5.46
CA ASN A 752 -12.94 -15.24 6.18
C ASN A 752 -13.09 -16.53 5.36
N LEU A 753 -11.98 -17.13 4.97
CA LEU A 753 -11.96 -18.46 4.36
C LEU A 753 -10.71 -19.22 4.75
N GLY A 754 -10.85 -20.51 5.08
CA GLY A 754 -9.69 -21.24 5.59
C GLY A 754 -9.93 -22.69 5.92
N LEU A 755 -8.84 -23.37 6.29
CA LEU A 755 -8.78 -24.77 6.70
C LEU A 755 -8.67 -24.89 8.22
N ALA A 756 -9.13 -26.01 8.78
CA ALA A 756 -8.92 -26.30 10.19
C ALA A 756 -7.45 -26.66 10.47
N SER A 757 -6.95 -26.20 11.61
CA SER A 757 -5.60 -26.54 12.09
C SER A 757 -5.54 -27.92 12.75
N ALA A 758 -4.35 -28.54 12.78
CA ALA A 758 -4.09 -29.75 13.56
C ALA A 758 -4.06 -29.53 15.09
N ILE A 759 -4.04 -28.29 15.55
CA ILE A 759 -4.02 -27.92 16.97
C ILE A 759 -5.23 -28.52 17.72
N ASP A 760 -4.97 -29.10 18.90
CA ASP A 760 -5.99 -29.72 19.80
C ASP A 760 -6.79 -28.67 20.60
N ASP A 761 -6.97 -27.47 20.06
CA ASP A 761 -7.58 -26.34 20.75
C ASP A 761 -8.35 -25.47 19.75
N GLU A 762 -9.39 -24.79 20.23
CA GLU A 762 -10.20 -23.92 19.39
C GLU A 762 -9.41 -22.67 19.00
N ILE A 763 -9.52 -22.28 17.73
CA ILE A 763 -8.86 -21.09 17.18
C ILE A 763 -9.92 -20.04 16.91
N THR A 764 -9.81 -18.86 17.51
CA THR A 764 -10.69 -17.73 17.21
C THR A 764 -10.72 -17.42 15.72
N SER A 765 -11.89 -17.00 15.20
CA SER A 765 -12.03 -16.62 13.79
C SER A 765 -11.44 -15.26 13.42
N ILE A 766 -10.94 -14.46 14.39
CA ILE A 766 -10.54 -13.06 14.15
C ILE A 766 -9.16 -12.95 13.49
N PRO A 767 -8.05 -13.47 14.02
CA PRO A 767 -6.75 -13.25 13.38
C PRO A 767 -6.55 -14.21 12.20
N ALA A 768 -5.98 -13.70 11.11
CA ALA A 768 -5.44 -14.53 10.02
C ALA A 768 -4.45 -15.59 10.54
N MET A 769 -4.45 -16.75 9.88
CA MET A 769 -3.50 -17.85 10.09
C MET A 769 -2.80 -18.19 8.77
N GLY A 770 -1.78 -17.42 8.41
CA GLY A 770 -0.77 -17.72 7.39
C GLY A 770 -1.27 -18.58 6.23
N TYR A 771 -0.70 -19.77 6.09
CA TYR A 771 -1.07 -20.71 5.03
C TYR A 771 -2.42 -21.43 5.22
N LEU A 772 -3.07 -21.31 6.38
CA LEU A 772 -4.41 -21.87 6.64
C LEU A 772 -5.53 -20.92 6.21
N GLY A 773 -5.24 -19.64 5.99
CA GLY A 773 -6.23 -18.61 5.65
C GLY A 773 -6.81 -17.96 6.91
N HIS A 774 -8.11 -18.19 7.16
CA HIS A 774 -8.94 -17.59 8.23
C HIS A 774 -9.36 -16.16 7.87
N ASN A 775 -9.40 -15.21 8.81
CA ASN A 775 -9.77 -13.82 8.51
C ASN A 775 -8.64 -13.13 7.77
N LEU A 776 -8.78 -13.02 6.46
CA LEU A 776 -7.77 -12.41 5.61
C LEU A 776 -8.08 -10.94 5.36
N ASP A 777 -9.38 -10.60 5.31
CA ASP A 777 -9.95 -9.31 4.90
C ASP A 777 -9.23 -8.72 3.70
N GLN A 778 -8.96 -9.63 2.77
CA GLN A 778 -8.29 -9.34 1.53
C GLN A 778 -9.36 -9.15 0.47
N LYS A 779 -9.64 -7.91 0.08
CA LYS A 779 -10.67 -7.57 -0.93
C LYS A 779 -10.51 -8.26 -2.30
N ARG A 780 -9.37 -8.94 -2.51
CA ARG A 780 -9.05 -9.75 -3.69
C ARG A 780 -9.49 -11.22 -3.57
N THR A 781 -10.06 -11.68 -2.44
CA THR A 781 -10.83 -12.94 -2.32
C THR A 781 -12.19 -12.81 -3.03
N ALA A 782 -12.13 -12.41 -4.29
CA ALA A 782 -13.22 -12.03 -5.15
C ALA A 782 -13.28 -12.96 -6.39
N PRO A 783 -14.35 -12.90 -7.21
CA PRO A 783 -14.49 -13.75 -8.39
C PRO A 783 -13.31 -13.64 -9.35
N GLY A 784 -12.85 -14.78 -9.87
CA GLY A 784 -11.68 -14.89 -10.74
C GLY A 784 -10.36 -15.11 -10.00
N THR A 785 -10.36 -15.09 -8.67
CA THR A 785 -9.19 -15.39 -7.84
C THR A 785 -9.14 -16.87 -7.46
N THR A 786 -7.94 -17.44 -7.48
CA THR A 786 -7.62 -18.72 -6.85
C THR A 786 -6.89 -18.47 -5.53
N VAL A 787 -7.32 -19.11 -4.44
CA VAL A 787 -6.63 -19.09 -3.15
C VAL A 787 -5.94 -20.42 -2.89
N TYR A 788 -4.68 -20.39 -2.44
CA TYR A 788 -3.90 -21.56 -2.09
C TYR A 788 -3.71 -21.67 -0.59
N LEU A 789 -4.19 -22.77 0.01
CA LEU A 789 -4.16 -23.03 1.44
C LEU A 789 -3.46 -24.36 1.69
N LYS A 790 -2.61 -24.46 2.71
CA LYS A 790 -1.90 -25.70 3.07
C LYS A 790 -2.67 -26.42 4.17
N ALA A 791 -3.07 -27.67 3.92
CA ALA A 791 -3.81 -28.48 4.87
C ALA A 791 -2.92 -29.00 6.00
N GLU A 792 -3.43 -28.99 7.23
CA GLU A 792 -2.78 -29.65 8.38
C GLU A 792 -3.48 -30.92 8.84
N VAL A 793 -4.73 -31.11 8.43
CA VAL A 793 -5.59 -32.23 8.83
C VAL A 793 -6.15 -32.96 7.62
N GLU A 794 -6.47 -34.24 7.81
CA GLU A 794 -7.18 -35.04 6.82
C GLU A 794 -8.48 -34.33 6.41
N GLY A 795 -8.73 -34.24 5.10
CA GLY A 795 -9.91 -33.59 4.55
C GLY A 795 -9.88 -32.07 4.54
N GLY A 796 -8.87 -31.42 5.13
CA GLY A 796 -8.71 -29.96 5.20
C GLY A 796 -9.72 -29.22 6.08
N LEU A 797 -11.00 -29.62 6.06
CA LEU A 797 -12.11 -29.03 6.82
C LEU A 797 -12.31 -27.55 6.50
N PHE A 798 -12.58 -27.25 5.24
CA PHE A 798 -12.70 -25.90 4.71
C PHE A 798 -13.98 -25.21 5.18
N SER A 799 -13.89 -23.97 5.66
CA SER A 799 -15.06 -23.12 5.97
C SER A 799 -14.89 -21.74 5.35
N ALA A 800 -16.02 -21.09 5.05
CA ALA A 800 -16.06 -19.72 4.54
C ALA A 800 -17.21 -18.92 5.18
N GLY A 801 -16.99 -17.63 5.41
CA GLY A 801 -17.90 -16.72 6.09
C GLY A 801 -17.47 -15.28 5.88
N ASP A 802 -18.00 -14.37 6.68
CA ASP A 802 -17.54 -12.97 6.75
C ASP A 802 -17.46 -12.29 5.38
N ALA A 803 -18.61 -12.29 4.70
CA ALA A 803 -18.64 -11.83 3.33
C ALA A 803 -18.90 -10.33 3.27
N HIS A 804 -18.21 -9.64 2.37
CA HIS A 804 -18.19 -8.19 2.30
C HIS A 804 -18.69 -7.72 0.93
N SER A 805 -19.51 -6.67 0.93
CA SER A 805 -19.92 -6.03 -0.32
C SER A 805 -18.82 -5.17 -0.94
N THR A 806 -17.99 -4.54 -0.11
CA THR A 806 -16.80 -3.76 -0.50
C THR A 806 -16.00 -3.41 0.75
N GLN A 807 -14.71 -3.17 0.57
CA GLN A 807 -13.74 -2.83 1.59
C GLN A 807 -12.58 -2.07 0.94
N GLY A 808 -11.99 -1.12 1.65
CA GLY A 808 -10.71 -0.52 1.29
C GLY A 808 -9.52 -1.37 1.75
N ASP A 809 -8.36 -1.20 1.12
CA ASP A 809 -7.08 -1.80 1.55
C ASP A 809 -6.63 -1.17 2.90
N SER A 810 -7.27 -1.57 4.00
CA SER A 810 -6.89 -1.37 5.42
C SER A 810 -7.99 -1.83 6.39
N GLU A 811 -9.26 -1.84 5.95
CA GLU A 811 -10.44 -2.06 6.80
C GLU A 811 -10.47 -1.15 8.04
N LEU A 812 -10.18 0.13 7.82
CA LEU A 812 -9.71 1.05 8.85
C LEU A 812 -10.56 1.05 10.14
N THR A 813 -11.88 1.02 10.00
CA THR A 813 -12.81 1.24 11.12
C THR A 813 -13.09 -0.02 11.95
N GLY A 814 -12.58 -1.17 11.52
CA GLY A 814 -12.79 -2.46 12.15
C GLY A 814 -13.65 -3.43 11.34
N THR A 815 -14.33 -2.94 10.30
CA THR A 815 -15.21 -3.74 9.43
C THR A 815 -15.29 -3.14 8.03
N ALA A 816 -15.61 -3.99 7.07
CA ALA A 816 -16.02 -3.64 5.71
C ALA A 816 -17.49 -3.16 5.64
N ILE A 817 -18.10 -3.13 4.44
CA ILE A 817 -19.57 -3.27 4.35
C ILE A 817 -19.91 -4.74 4.54
N GLU A 818 -20.24 -5.08 5.77
CA GLU A 818 -20.60 -6.40 6.25
C GLU A 818 -21.92 -6.86 5.63
N HIS A 819 -21.89 -7.95 4.85
CA HIS A 819 -23.03 -8.30 4.00
C HIS A 819 -23.10 -9.80 3.67
N SER A 820 -24.23 -10.43 3.97
CA SER A 820 -24.50 -11.82 3.54
C SER A 820 -24.38 -11.99 2.01
N LEU A 821 -23.59 -12.96 1.57
CA LEU A 821 -23.40 -13.30 0.15
C LEU A 821 -23.68 -14.79 -0.10
N THR A 822 -23.74 -15.18 -1.36
CA THR A 822 -23.65 -16.58 -1.79
C THR A 822 -22.41 -16.75 -2.66
N ALA A 823 -21.52 -17.65 -2.25
CA ALA A 823 -20.26 -17.93 -2.92
C ALA A 823 -20.37 -19.21 -3.75
N ARG A 824 -19.99 -19.15 -5.03
CA ARG A 824 -19.75 -20.34 -5.86
C ARG A 824 -18.26 -20.54 -5.99
N LEU A 825 -17.79 -21.68 -5.52
CA LEU A 825 -16.38 -22.04 -5.41
C LEU A 825 -16.12 -23.33 -6.20
N ARG A 826 -14.89 -23.53 -6.67
CA ARG A 826 -14.38 -24.86 -7.03
C ARG A 826 -13.23 -25.20 -6.11
N ILE A 827 -13.26 -26.40 -5.54
CA ILE A 827 -12.26 -26.86 -4.59
C ILE A 827 -11.46 -27.99 -5.22
N ASP A 828 -10.15 -27.82 -5.33
CA ASP A 828 -9.21 -28.82 -5.86
C ASP A 828 -8.04 -29.04 -4.89
N VAL A 829 -7.17 -30.00 -5.17
CA VAL A 829 -6.00 -30.31 -4.33
C VAL A 829 -4.75 -30.54 -5.18
N ILE A 830 -3.64 -29.98 -4.72
CA ILE A 830 -2.29 -30.31 -5.19
C ILE A 830 -1.64 -31.16 -4.11
N LYS A 831 -1.28 -32.40 -4.47
CA LYS A 831 -0.66 -33.33 -3.52
C LYS A 831 0.74 -32.85 -3.15
N ASP A 832 1.17 -33.09 -1.92
CA ASP A 832 2.46 -32.59 -1.40
C ASP A 832 3.66 -32.86 -2.34
N GLY A 833 3.76 -34.07 -2.89
CA GLY A 833 4.82 -34.45 -3.84
C GLY A 833 4.67 -33.90 -5.27
N GLU A 834 3.60 -33.17 -5.56
CA GLU A 834 3.27 -32.60 -6.88
C GLU A 834 3.30 -31.07 -6.88
N LYS A 835 3.57 -30.43 -5.74
CA LYS A 835 3.61 -28.98 -5.62
C LYS A 835 4.72 -28.37 -6.49
N PRO A 836 4.44 -27.25 -7.16
CA PRO A 836 5.50 -26.44 -7.72
C PRO A 836 6.30 -25.76 -6.59
N PRO A 837 7.58 -25.38 -6.83
CA PRO A 837 8.48 -24.86 -5.79
C PRO A 837 7.87 -23.74 -4.95
N GLU A 838 7.21 -22.78 -5.59
CA GLU A 838 6.63 -21.59 -4.96
C GLU A 838 5.49 -21.90 -3.97
N LEU A 839 4.87 -23.09 -4.08
CA LEU A 839 3.84 -23.55 -3.14
C LEU A 839 4.40 -24.56 -2.12
N ALA A 840 5.60 -25.11 -2.37
CA ALA A 840 6.23 -26.08 -1.48
C ALA A 840 6.93 -25.40 -0.29
N ASN A 841 7.50 -24.22 -0.51
CA ASN A 841 8.33 -23.50 0.47
C ASN A 841 7.64 -22.26 1.07
N THR A 842 6.31 -22.15 0.97
CA THR A 842 5.57 -21.01 1.51
C THR A 842 4.89 -21.35 2.84
N ASP A 843 4.93 -20.38 3.76
CA ASP A 843 4.24 -20.42 5.04
C ASP A 843 3.11 -19.38 5.15
N THR A 844 2.72 -18.78 4.02
CA THR A 844 1.63 -17.79 3.93
C THR A 844 0.55 -18.21 2.93
N VAL A 845 -0.52 -17.43 2.86
CA VAL A 845 -1.56 -17.57 1.82
C VAL A 845 -1.13 -16.86 0.53
N ILE A 846 -1.44 -17.50 -0.59
CA ILE A 846 -1.15 -16.98 -1.94
C ILE A 846 -2.46 -16.87 -2.72
N PHE A 847 -2.60 -15.77 -3.45
CA PHE A 847 -3.71 -15.56 -4.37
C PHE A 847 -3.20 -15.47 -5.80
N GLU A 848 -3.85 -16.18 -6.71
CA GLU A 848 -3.60 -16.08 -8.14
C GLU A 848 -4.81 -15.45 -8.83
N LYS A 849 -4.59 -14.30 -9.47
CA LYS A 849 -5.54 -13.65 -10.37
C LYS A 849 -5.09 -13.83 -11.83
N PRO A 850 -5.94 -13.55 -12.83
CA PRO A 850 -5.55 -13.68 -14.24
C PRO A 850 -4.31 -12.83 -14.61
N ASP A 851 -4.18 -11.67 -13.99
CA ASP A 851 -3.23 -10.60 -14.31
C ASP A 851 -2.12 -10.40 -13.29
N GLU A 852 -2.25 -10.95 -12.08
CA GLU A 852 -1.30 -10.75 -10.98
C GLU A 852 -1.24 -11.96 -10.01
N TRP A 853 -0.15 -12.04 -9.25
CA TRP A 853 -0.08 -12.79 -8.00
C TRP A 853 -0.19 -11.83 -6.82
N VAL A 854 -0.80 -12.27 -5.73
CA VAL A 854 -0.84 -11.52 -4.46
C VAL A 854 -0.30 -12.42 -3.37
N ILE A 855 0.71 -11.94 -2.66
CA ILE A 855 1.41 -12.67 -1.60
C ILE A 855 1.14 -11.97 -0.28
N SER A 856 0.59 -12.68 0.70
CA SER A 856 0.31 -12.10 2.02
C SER A 856 1.53 -12.13 2.94
N GLY A 857 1.61 -11.14 3.82
CA GLY A 857 2.39 -11.24 5.05
C GLY A 857 1.61 -10.63 6.20
N PHE A 858 1.78 -11.21 7.38
CA PHE A 858 1.13 -10.76 8.61
C PHE A 858 2.17 -10.36 9.64
N THR A 859 1.77 -9.68 10.73
CA THR A 859 2.66 -9.44 11.87
C THR A 859 3.34 -10.73 12.33
N TYR A 860 2.58 -11.83 12.39
CA TYR A 860 3.08 -13.19 12.50
C TYR A 860 2.33 -14.09 11.51
N ASP A 861 2.99 -14.56 10.46
CA ASP A 861 2.32 -15.40 9.45
C ASP A 861 1.64 -16.61 10.10
N ASN A 862 2.32 -17.32 11.00
CA ASN A 862 1.72 -18.42 11.76
C ASN A 862 1.77 -18.14 13.26
N TYR A 863 0.98 -17.17 13.72
CA TYR A 863 1.05 -16.66 15.10
C TYR A 863 0.90 -17.73 16.17
N ILE A 864 0.07 -18.77 15.96
CA ILE A 864 -0.12 -19.82 16.99
C ILE A 864 1.15 -20.67 17.21
N TYR A 865 1.97 -20.83 16.18
CA TYR A 865 3.20 -21.62 16.26
C TYR A 865 4.43 -20.80 16.68
N THR A 866 4.33 -19.47 16.58
CA THR A 866 5.46 -18.56 16.77
C THR A 866 5.34 -17.74 18.05
N LEU A 867 4.12 -17.44 18.50
CA LEU A 867 3.84 -16.59 19.63
C LEU A 867 3.47 -17.41 20.86
N GLY A 868 4.10 -17.12 22.00
CA GLY A 868 3.74 -17.70 23.29
C GLY A 868 4.14 -19.15 23.51
N ASP A 869 3.79 -19.68 24.69
CA ASP A 869 4.22 -21.01 25.15
C ASP A 869 3.18 -22.12 24.86
N SER A 870 1.98 -21.74 24.42
CA SER A 870 0.87 -22.65 24.09
C SER A 870 -0.12 -21.97 23.14
N PRO A 871 -0.98 -22.72 22.42
CA PRO A 871 -1.98 -22.12 21.54
C PRO A 871 -2.91 -21.09 22.20
N LEU A 872 -3.30 -21.34 23.46
CA LEU A 872 -4.10 -20.39 24.25
C LEU A 872 -3.33 -19.09 24.52
N ASP A 873 -2.05 -19.22 24.91
CA ASP A 873 -1.20 -18.08 25.20
C ASP A 873 -0.92 -17.26 23.94
N ALA A 874 -0.74 -17.92 22.79
CA ALA A 874 -0.61 -17.28 21.48
C ALA A 874 -1.83 -16.43 21.14
N GLN A 875 -3.04 -17.01 21.23
CA GLN A 875 -4.30 -16.33 20.96
C GLN A 875 -4.51 -15.13 21.88
N ARG A 876 -4.20 -15.25 23.17
CA ARG A 876 -4.28 -14.10 24.10
C ARG A 876 -3.25 -13.01 23.80
N LYS A 877 -2.04 -13.39 23.40
CA LYS A 877 -0.96 -12.45 23.11
C LYS A 877 -1.20 -11.67 21.83
N ILE A 878 -1.72 -12.30 20.78
CA ILE A 878 -1.96 -11.62 19.49
C ILE A 878 -2.95 -10.46 19.66
N PHE A 879 -4.00 -10.63 20.47
CA PHE A 879 -4.95 -9.55 20.79
C PHE A 879 -4.35 -8.41 21.64
N ASN A 880 -3.28 -8.69 22.37
CA ASN A 880 -2.70 -7.80 23.38
C ASN A 880 -1.26 -7.41 23.07
N LEU A 881 -0.84 -7.47 21.81
CA LEU A 881 0.49 -7.03 21.43
C LEU A 881 0.68 -5.54 21.75
N PRO A 882 1.80 -5.15 22.37
CA PRO A 882 2.06 -3.75 22.71
C PRO A 882 2.50 -2.97 21.48
N GLY A 883 1.76 -1.92 21.13
CA GLY A 883 2.12 -1.01 20.04
C GLY A 883 1.45 -1.38 18.71
N ASP A 884 2.03 -0.85 17.64
CA ASP A 884 1.63 -1.12 16.26
C ASP A 884 2.69 -1.98 15.58
N HIS A 885 2.28 -2.78 14.60
CA HIS A 885 3.08 -3.89 14.09
C HIS A 885 3.05 -4.03 12.56
N LEU A 886 2.69 -2.98 11.83
CA LEU A 886 2.79 -2.97 10.36
C LEU A 886 4.23 -3.07 9.90
N ASN A 887 5.20 -2.53 10.64
CA ASN A 887 6.62 -2.72 10.29
C ASN A 887 7.00 -4.22 10.22
N MET A 888 6.43 -5.04 11.12
CA MET A 888 6.64 -6.49 11.10
C MET A 888 5.90 -7.17 9.94
N ALA A 889 4.65 -6.75 9.68
CA ALA A 889 3.87 -7.26 8.55
C ALA A 889 4.54 -6.92 7.20
N MET A 890 5.10 -5.71 7.06
CA MET A 890 5.88 -5.29 5.89
C MET A 890 7.10 -6.18 5.70
N ASN A 891 7.86 -6.44 6.77
CA ASN A 891 9.04 -7.29 6.70
C ASN A 891 8.69 -8.72 6.26
N ASN A 892 7.64 -9.32 6.83
CA ASN A 892 7.21 -10.66 6.42
C ASN A 892 6.65 -10.66 4.99
N THR A 893 5.91 -9.63 4.59
CA THR A 893 5.40 -9.51 3.22
C THR A 893 6.54 -9.38 2.20
N TYR A 894 7.57 -8.59 2.50
CA TYR A 894 8.78 -8.49 1.68
C TYR A 894 9.47 -9.86 1.52
N ILE A 895 9.71 -10.57 2.62
CA ILE A 895 10.35 -11.91 2.61
C ILE A 895 9.51 -12.90 1.81
N ASN A 896 8.21 -12.99 2.10
CA ASN A 896 7.31 -13.93 1.43
C ASN A 896 7.24 -13.67 -0.08
N THR A 897 7.19 -12.39 -0.47
CA THR A 897 7.17 -11.99 -1.89
C THR A 897 8.48 -12.33 -2.58
N ARG A 898 9.62 -12.00 -1.97
CA ARG A 898 10.96 -12.31 -2.49
C ARG A 898 11.12 -13.81 -2.72
N ASP A 899 10.82 -14.61 -1.70
CA ASP A 899 11.01 -16.06 -1.73
C ASP A 899 10.06 -16.71 -2.75
N PHE A 900 8.80 -16.25 -2.81
CA PHE A 900 7.87 -16.67 -3.86
C PHE A 900 8.42 -16.38 -5.26
N MET A 901 8.95 -15.18 -5.51
CA MET A 901 9.49 -14.81 -6.82
C MET A 901 10.72 -15.64 -7.19
N MET A 902 11.62 -15.85 -6.23
CA MET A 902 12.80 -16.70 -6.41
C MET A 902 12.42 -18.12 -6.79
N ASP A 903 11.46 -18.73 -6.09
CA ASP A 903 11.02 -20.09 -6.36
C ASP A 903 10.23 -20.21 -7.67
N LYS A 904 9.35 -19.24 -7.96
CA LYS A 904 8.46 -19.28 -9.14
C LYS A 904 9.23 -19.15 -10.45
N TRP A 905 10.21 -18.24 -10.49
CA TRP A 905 10.92 -17.87 -11.71
C TRP A 905 12.40 -18.25 -11.69
N ASN A 906 12.87 -18.95 -10.65
CA ASN A 906 14.27 -19.33 -10.45
C ASN A 906 15.18 -18.09 -10.51
N LEU A 907 14.77 -17.02 -9.84
CA LEU A 907 15.54 -15.78 -9.75
C LEU A 907 16.66 -15.93 -8.73
N THR A 908 17.76 -15.22 -8.96
CA THR A 908 18.68 -14.89 -7.87
C THR A 908 18.03 -13.92 -6.90
N GLU A 909 18.52 -13.86 -5.66
CA GLU A 909 18.01 -12.91 -4.66
C GLU A 909 18.16 -11.46 -5.15
N SER A 910 19.28 -11.13 -5.82
CA SER A 910 19.52 -9.82 -6.42
C SER A 910 18.51 -9.46 -7.53
N GLU A 911 18.17 -10.41 -8.41
CA GLU A 911 17.14 -10.20 -9.43
C GLU A 911 15.76 -9.97 -8.79
N ALA A 912 15.41 -10.74 -7.75
CA ALA A 912 14.13 -10.59 -7.06
C ALA A 912 14.01 -9.20 -6.42
N ILE A 913 15.03 -8.75 -5.69
CA ILE A 913 15.07 -7.41 -5.06
C ILE A 913 14.90 -6.30 -6.10
N ASN A 914 15.63 -6.40 -7.21
CA ASN A 914 15.57 -5.42 -8.29
C ASN A 914 14.16 -5.31 -8.89
N ILE A 915 13.58 -6.46 -9.25
CA ILE A 915 12.24 -6.50 -9.85
C ILE A 915 11.18 -6.04 -8.84
N MET A 916 11.32 -6.40 -7.55
CA MET A 916 10.41 -5.92 -6.52
C MET A 916 10.39 -4.39 -6.43
N SER A 917 11.56 -3.75 -6.40
CA SER A 917 11.65 -2.28 -6.34
C SER A 917 11.05 -1.59 -7.57
N CYS A 918 11.05 -2.26 -8.72
CA CYS A 918 10.63 -1.66 -10.00
C CYS A 918 9.17 -1.95 -10.38
N ALA A 919 8.55 -3.01 -9.84
CA ALA A 919 7.29 -3.52 -10.37
C ALA A 919 6.36 -4.21 -9.36
N VAL A 920 6.75 -4.37 -8.09
CA VAL A 920 5.90 -5.01 -7.08
C VAL A 920 5.31 -3.95 -6.16
N HIS A 921 4.00 -4.04 -5.93
CA HIS A 921 3.28 -3.05 -5.14
C HIS A 921 2.93 -3.61 -3.75
N PHE A 922 3.45 -2.97 -2.70
CA PHE A 922 3.17 -3.34 -1.31
C PHE A 922 2.00 -2.52 -0.74
N GLY A 923 0.90 -3.21 -0.41
CA GLY A 923 -0.32 -2.63 0.12
C GLY A 923 -0.63 -3.08 1.54
N VAL A 924 -1.51 -2.33 2.23
CA VAL A 924 -2.08 -2.74 3.52
C VAL A 924 -3.32 -3.57 3.27
N THR A 925 -3.41 -4.76 3.84
CA THR A 925 -4.60 -5.62 3.71
C THR A 925 -5.65 -5.20 4.74
N GLN A 926 -5.30 -5.33 6.02
CA GLN A 926 -6.11 -4.89 7.15
C GLN A 926 -5.24 -4.52 8.35
N VAL A 927 -5.77 -3.71 9.26
CA VAL A 927 -5.10 -3.27 10.51
C VAL A 927 -5.93 -3.53 11.77
N VAL A 928 -6.94 -4.39 11.68
CA VAL A 928 -8.01 -4.49 12.70
C VAL A 928 -8.18 -5.88 13.31
N ASP A 929 -7.63 -6.93 12.67
CA ASP A 929 -7.72 -8.30 13.18
C ASP A 929 -6.63 -8.67 14.19
N HIS A 930 -5.94 -7.65 14.72
CA HIS A 930 -4.79 -7.75 15.62
C HIS A 930 -3.52 -8.34 14.98
N ASN A 931 -3.63 -9.45 14.24
CA ASN A 931 -2.57 -9.92 13.34
C ASN A 931 -2.64 -9.12 12.04
N MET A 932 -2.08 -7.90 12.05
CA MET A 932 -2.16 -6.96 10.94
C MET A 932 -1.60 -7.57 9.65
N GLY A 933 -2.26 -7.30 8.53
CA GLY A 933 -1.93 -7.90 7.23
C GLY A 933 -1.47 -6.88 6.20
N MET A 934 -0.49 -7.28 5.40
CA MET A 934 -0.03 -6.58 4.20
C MET A 934 0.04 -7.55 3.03
N HIS A 935 0.21 -7.01 1.82
CA HIS A 935 0.27 -7.82 0.61
C HIS A 935 1.25 -7.25 -0.42
N GLY A 936 1.99 -8.14 -1.08
CA GLY A 936 2.82 -7.82 -2.25
C GLY A 936 2.10 -8.26 -3.54
N ARG A 937 1.88 -7.32 -4.47
CA ARG A 937 1.23 -7.60 -5.76
C ARG A 937 2.26 -7.67 -6.87
N ILE A 938 2.33 -8.81 -7.55
CA ILE A 938 3.29 -9.09 -8.61
C ILE A 938 2.53 -9.19 -9.95
N PRO A 939 2.65 -8.20 -10.85
CA PRO A 939 2.01 -8.27 -12.16
C PRO A 939 2.58 -9.43 -12.98
N LYS A 940 1.71 -10.28 -13.55
CA LYS A 940 2.14 -11.45 -14.35
C LYS A 940 2.73 -11.04 -15.70
N ALA A 941 2.22 -9.96 -16.27
CA ALA A 941 2.55 -9.51 -17.62
C ALA A 941 4.03 -9.11 -17.80
N ILE A 942 4.75 -8.84 -16.71
CA ILE A 942 6.16 -8.43 -16.80
C ILE A 942 7.10 -9.60 -17.10
N PHE A 943 6.70 -10.85 -16.86
CA PHE A 943 7.52 -12.03 -17.11
C PHE A 943 7.26 -12.57 -18.53
N GLY A 944 8.30 -12.72 -19.36
CA GLY A 944 8.13 -13.15 -20.75
C GLY A 944 7.88 -14.67 -20.93
N ASP A 945 7.22 -15.04 -22.03
CA ASP A 945 6.98 -16.44 -22.47
C ASP A 945 8.25 -17.21 -22.93
N GLY A 946 9.46 -16.74 -22.59
CA GLY A 946 10.75 -17.36 -22.95
C GLY A 946 11.21 -17.19 -24.42
N GLU A 947 10.35 -16.76 -25.36
CA GLU A 947 10.75 -16.52 -26.75
C GLU A 947 11.69 -15.30 -26.92
N ARG A 948 11.52 -14.24 -26.10
CA ARG A 948 12.33 -13.01 -26.16
C ARG A 948 13.78 -13.26 -25.70
N ARG A 949 13.99 -13.99 -24.59
CA ARG A 949 15.30 -14.51 -24.13
C ARG A 949 16.07 -15.22 -25.25
N SER A 950 15.38 -16.02 -26.06
CA SER A 950 16.00 -16.76 -27.18
C SER A 950 16.50 -15.88 -28.33
N ARG A 951 15.87 -14.72 -28.58
CA ARG A 951 16.31 -13.74 -29.59
C ARG A 951 17.50 -12.91 -29.09
N ARG A 952 17.52 -12.59 -27.80
CA ARG A 952 18.60 -11.85 -27.13
C ARG A 952 19.90 -12.64 -27.08
N LEU A 953 19.85 -13.91 -26.69
CA LEU A 953 21.01 -14.82 -26.71
C LEU A 953 21.56 -15.05 -28.14
N LYS A 954 20.72 -14.98 -29.18
CA LYS A 954 21.16 -15.05 -30.59
C LYS A 954 21.86 -13.78 -31.06
N ARG A 955 21.49 -12.60 -30.53
CA ARG A 955 22.17 -11.32 -30.80
C ARG A 955 23.56 -11.25 -30.14
N LYS A 956 23.74 -11.88 -28.96
CA LYS A 956 25.00 -11.89 -28.20
C LYS A 956 25.96 -13.06 -28.53
N GLN A 957 25.64 -13.93 -29.52
CA GLN A 957 26.61 -14.93 -29.99
C GLN A 957 27.64 -14.30 -30.96
N PRO A 958 28.96 -14.38 -30.69
CA PRO A 958 29.96 -13.87 -31.61
C PRO A 958 29.92 -14.65 -32.92
N ALA A 959 29.94 -13.93 -34.05
CA ALA A 959 30.08 -14.54 -35.36
C ALA A 959 31.37 -15.37 -35.38
N ARG A 960 31.23 -16.70 -35.33
CA ARG A 960 32.37 -17.62 -35.52
C ARG A 960 32.99 -17.33 -36.88
N SER A 961 34.15 -16.69 -36.89
CA SER A 961 35.00 -16.58 -38.07
C SER A 961 35.41 -17.99 -38.50
N VAL A 962 34.84 -18.48 -39.61
CA VAL A 962 35.27 -19.73 -40.23
C VAL A 962 36.54 -19.45 -41.04
N PRO A 963 37.69 -20.06 -40.72
CA PRO A 963 38.90 -19.89 -41.52
C PRO A 963 38.73 -20.57 -42.89
N GLY A 964 39.14 -19.86 -43.93
CA GLY A 964 38.92 -20.21 -45.34
C GLY A 964 39.33 -21.63 -45.74
N ARG A 965 38.42 -22.30 -46.44
CA ARG A 965 38.70 -23.55 -47.18
C ARG A 965 39.07 -23.17 -48.61
N THR A 966 40.36 -23.11 -48.90
CA THR A 966 40.91 -23.01 -50.26
C THR A 966 40.64 -24.29 -51.04
N SER A 967 39.91 -24.19 -52.16
CA SER A 967 39.71 -25.29 -53.10
C SER A 967 40.97 -25.54 -53.93
N LEU A 968 41.49 -26.76 -53.83
CA LEU A 968 42.63 -27.34 -54.56
C LEU A 968 42.52 -27.27 -56.10
N ARG A 969 43.62 -26.91 -56.77
CA ARG A 969 44.03 -27.52 -58.05
C ARG A 969 45.57 -27.55 -58.17
N LYS A 970 46.17 -28.73 -58.12
CA LYS A 970 47.47 -29.00 -58.77
C LYS A 970 47.29 -30.15 -59.76
N ARG A 971 47.70 -29.88 -61.00
CA ARG A 971 47.96 -30.87 -62.04
C ARG A 971 49.31 -31.54 -61.75
N SER A 972 49.38 -32.82 -62.13
CA SER A 972 50.52 -33.76 -62.19
C SER A 972 51.21 -34.07 -60.88
#